data_AF-A0A839GM34-F1
#
_entry.id   AF-A0A839GM34-F1
#
_cell.length_a   1.000
_cell.length_b   1.000
_cell.length_c   1.000
_cell.angle_alpha   90.00
_cell.angle_beta   90.00
_cell.angle_gamma   90.00
#
_symmetry.space_group_name_H-M   'P 1'
#
loop_
_entity.id
_entity.type
_entity.pdbx_description
1 polymer ?
#
loop_
_entity_poly.entity_id
_entity_poly.type
_entity_poly.pdbx_seq_one_letter_code
_entity_poly.pdbx_strand_id
1 'polypeptide(L)'
;MRSLFLIILIGIAGICQLRAQVQESFSDGDFTQNPAWVGDIPLFQVNAARQLQSKGPAVTGTTLQLATANQLAVGVQWEYYVQLALATSSGNYAEVHLTADGPELKGSVRGYFVRMGGTEDEVSLFRKDGSTVNKIINGPDKTIAASDNRFWVRVTRTPAHEWRLELDVTGTRQNYVLQGTVQDSRYTTSAYAGVVFRYSQANAQKFFFDDFMVRDVAAPSFISVVPEGSQALLLTFSEPLRESEARNLANYRLNGNRTPAAVVWQQAAPHQVRLRFDEEFATGNNVLEVLRAVDTEGNIAQNLTGSFAFAPPAAKGDVVITEIYADINPLQDLPAAEFIEIYNRSNKTFNLQGWKYSDATANAGTFPAYLLKPDTYIIICAAADTSLYKPFGSVVGLNIFPSLNDSGDDVELFDAAGQLIDLVRYTSSWYREAAKREGGWSLELMQVNSLCTGASQWKASENPRGGTPGQPNSLRQTDAAAPVLLQAFATGPEKIWLQFDEPLDSLDAAEVSKYAVSPGVAVSRVQVTGASLSEVELTLATPLQPGSRYVVTVQGLRDCTGNRAVAGQQRVVVLPASAQAGDVVVNEILFNPRTGGVDFVELVNRSGKVVSLQNWRLANREAGGVANERVITAQPLLLEPGQYLVLTSSPEVLLREYPAGNAERFWGMGSLPSYPDAAGTVVLLLPDRAVADEVGYQSSQHFRLISDAEGVSLERISVTGPSVAANFHSAATPVGATPGYENSQAQRVAATGKLTLTPKTFTPDGDGQDDALLLQFNLPQPGFAATVTIFDAHGRLVRKLAGNTLLGAETLLQWDGLTDSGGKAAVGYYVVLVELFNLQGGREVLKETAVVGGRF
;
A
#
# COMPACT_ATOMS: atom_id res chain seq x y z
N MET A 1 -15.16 -30.56 29.07
CA MET A 1 -14.82 -31.87 29.68
C MET A 1 -14.95 -33.04 28.68
N ARG A 2 -14.32 -32.96 27.51
CA ARG A 2 -14.13 -34.09 26.57
C ARG A 2 -12.77 -34.08 25.86
N SER A 3 -11.83 -33.25 26.34
CA SER A 3 -10.49 -33.10 25.73
C SER A 3 -9.36 -33.56 26.66
N LEU A 4 -9.69 -34.12 27.84
CA LEU A 4 -8.70 -34.58 28.83
C LEU A 4 -8.45 -36.10 28.82
N PHE A 5 -9.15 -36.86 27.96
CA PHE A 5 -9.08 -38.33 27.95
C PHE A 5 -8.16 -38.91 26.87
N LEU A 6 -7.58 -38.08 26.00
CA LEU A 6 -6.65 -38.52 24.94
C LEU A 6 -5.16 -38.39 25.32
N ILE A 7 -4.86 -37.76 26.46
CA ILE A 7 -3.47 -37.51 26.90
C ILE A 7 -2.94 -38.63 27.84
N ILE A 8 -3.80 -39.55 28.31
CA ILE A 8 -3.41 -40.62 29.26
C ILE A 8 -3.18 -41.98 28.58
N LEU A 9 -3.47 -42.14 27.28
CA LEU A 9 -3.20 -43.39 26.53
C LEU A 9 -1.88 -43.42 25.74
N ILE A 10 -1.07 -42.37 25.80
CA ILE A 10 0.29 -42.33 25.20
C ILE A 10 1.40 -42.39 26.29
N GLY A 11 1.01 -42.50 27.57
CA GLY A 11 1.93 -42.45 28.72
C GLY A 11 2.46 -43.78 29.27
N ILE A 12 2.14 -44.94 28.67
CA ILE A 12 2.61 -46.27 29.14
C ILE A 12 3.10 -47.14 27.96
N ALA A 13 3.80 -46.53 27.00
CA ALA A 13 4.69 -47.24 26.07
C ALA A 13 6.12 -46.70 26.24
N GLY A 14 6.52 -46.48 27.50
CA GLY A 14 7.87 -46.12 27.85
C GLY A 14 8.60 -47.36 28.36
N ILE A 15 9.71 -47.68 27.69
CA ILE A 15 10.77 -48.61 28.10
C ILE A 15 10.52 -50.09 27.73
N CYS A 16 10.49 -50.36 26.42
CA CYS A 16 11.32 -51.44 25.90
C CYS A 16 12.34 -50.78 24.97
N GLN A 17 13.61 -50.80 25.34
CA GLN A 17 14.68 -50.47 24.40
C GLN A 17 14.60 -51.50 23.26
N LEU A 18 13.96 -51.12 22.15
CA LEU A 18 14.10 -51.82 20.88
C LEU A 18 15.56 -51.67 20.46
N ARG A 19 16.40 -52.63 20.84
CA ARG A 19 17.76 -52.72 20.31
C ARG A 19 17.64 -53.19 18.87
N ALA A 20 18.01 -52.32 17.93
CA ALA A 20 18.04 -52.64 16.51
C ALA A 20 19.07 -53.75 16.17
N GLN A 21 20.07 -53.92 17.04
CA GLN A 21 21.16 -54.88 16.89
C GLN A 21 20.98 -56.11 17.80
N VAL A 22 21.31 -57.29 17.28
CA VAL A 22 21.43 -58.51 18.07
C VAL A 22 22.88 -58.63 18.53
N GLN A 23 23.11 -58.61 19.84
CA GLN A 23 24.39 -58.91 20.45
C GLN A 23 24.16 -59.89 21.60
N GLU A 24 24.69 -61.10 21.45
CA GLU A 24 24.47 -62.21 22.36
C GLU A 24 25.80 -62.95 22.58
N SER A 25 26.22 -63.06 23.84
CA SER A 25 27.46 -63.75 24.24
C SER A 25 27.18 -64.91 25.20
N PHE A 26 25.91 -65.12 25.56
CA PHE A 26 25.41 -66.08 26.54
C PHE A 26 26.14 -66.03 27.90
N SER A 27 26.83 -64.92 28.17
CA SER A 27 27.74 -64.77 29.31
C SER A 27 27.01 -64.70 30.65
N ASP A 28 25.74 -64.27 30.62
CA ASP A 28 24.81 -64.32 31.75
C ASP A 28 24.28 -65.75 32.03
N GLY A 29 24.38 -66.66 31.07
CA GLY A 29 23.88 -68.02 31.16
C GLY A 29 22.42 -68.20 30.76
N ASP A 30 21.81 -67.20 30.14
CA ASP A 30 20.40 -67.20 29.78
C ASP A 30 20.22 -66.75 28.32
N PHE A 31 19.56 -67.57 27.50
CA PHE A 31 19.19 -67.20 26.13
C PHE A 31 17.71 -66.80 26.03
N THR A 32 16.98 -66.76 27.15
CA THR A 32 15.54 -66.43 27.15
C THR A 32 15.28 -64.95 27.42
N GLN A 33 16.31 -64.18 27.79
CA GLN A 33 16.26 -62.75 28.06
C GLN A 33 17.52 -62.06 27.52
N ASN A 34 17.38 -60.82 27.05
CA ASN A 34 18.49 -59.92 26.70
C ASN A 34 19.58 -60.42 25.72
N PRO A 35 19.23 -60.82 24.47
CA PRO A 35 17.91 -60.81 23.85
C PRO A 35 17.10 -62.10 24.11
N ALA A 36 15.77 -62.01 23.99
CA ALA A 36 14.92 -63.19 24.13
C ALA A 36 14.97 -64.06 22.87
N TRP A 37 15.31 -65.33 23.02
CA TRP A 37 15.17 -66.34 21.97
C TRP A 37 13.90 -67.17 22.18
N VAL A 38 13.19 -67.45 21.08
CA VAL A 38 11.93 -68.20 21.02
C VAL A 38 12.09 -69.45 20.15
N GLY A 39 11.20 -70.43 20.29
CA GLY A 39 11.25 -71.68 19.53
C GLY A 39 11.33 -72.90 20.45
N ASP A 40 12.23 -73.82 20.18
CA ASP A 40 12.34 -75.10 20.90
C ASP A 40 13.13 -74.97 22.22
N ILE A 41 12.81 -73.95 23.05
CA ILE A 41 13.57 -73.55 24.26
C ILE A 41 14.03 -74.72 25.15
N PRO A 42 13.17 -75.71 25.52
CA PRO A 42 13.59 -76.82 26.39
C PRO A 42 14.68 -77.73 25.81
N LEU A 43 14.93 -77.62 24.50
CA LEU A 43 15.86 -78.46 23.74
C LEU A 43 17.20 -77.75 23.50
N PHE A 44 17.47 -76.65 24.21
CA PHE A 44 18.73 -75.93 24.23
C PHE A 44 19.17 -75.66 25.67
N GLN A 45 20.45 -75.35 25.86
CA GLN A 45 21.02 -74.90 27.13
C GLN A 45 22.19 -73.95 26.90
N VAL A 46 22.46 -73.05 27.84
CA VAL A 46 23.80 -72.45 27.94
C VAL A 46 24.68 -73.40 28.75
N ASN A 47 25.80 -73.84 28.17
CA ASN A 47 26.69 -74.81 28.81
C ASN A 47 27.62 -74.14 29.84
N ALA A 48 28.45 -74.93 30.53
CA ALA A 48 29.40 -74.43 31.53
C ALA A 48 30.48 -73.50 30.96
N ALA A 49 30.75 -73.56 29.65
CA ALA A 49 31.65 -72.66 28.94
C ALA A 49 30.96 -71.38 28.46
N ARG A 50 29.70 -71.13 28.86
CA ARG A 50 28.87 -69.99 28.43
C ARG A 50 28.56 -69.97 26.93
N GLN A 51 28.36 -71.14 26.33
CA GLN A 51 27.96 -71.26 24.92
C GLN A 51 26.56 -71.83 24.79
N LEU A 52 25.80 -71.37 23.80
CA LEU A 52 24.55 -71.99 23.41
C LEU A 52 24.83 -73.40 22.87
N GLN A 53 24.24 -74.42 23.48
CA GLN A 53 24.42 -75.81 23.13
C GLN A 53 23.09 -76.48 22.83
N SER A 54 23.06 -77.35 21.82
CA SER A 54 21.92 -78.22 21.58
C SER A 54 21.70 -79.20 22.75
N LYS A 55 20.44 -79.44 23.10
CA LYS A 55 20.02 -80.36 24.18
C LYS A 55 18.78 -81.15 23.79
N GLY A 56 18.65 -81.48 22.50
CA GLY A 56 17.48 -82.19 22.01
C GLY A 56 17.51 -83.70 22.30
N PRO A 57 16.45 -84.43 21.93
CA PRO A 57 16.38 -85.88 22.10
C PRO A 57 17.39 -86.60 21.20
N ALA A 58 17.88 -87.75 21.64
CA ALA A 58 18.75 -88.64 20.87
C ALA A 58 17.96 -89.43 19.81
N VAL A 59 17.43 -88.73 18.81
CA VAL A 59 16.64 -89.31 17.70
C VAL A 59 17.26 -88.88 16.38
N THR A 60 17.42 -89.82 15.45
CA THR A 60 18.00 -89.51 14.14
C THR A 60 17.02 -88.73 13.27
N GLY A 61 17.49 -87.62 12.70
CA GLY A 61 16.69 -86.72 11.86
C GLY A 61 16.00 -85.61 12.64
N THR A 62 16.24 -85.49 13.96
CA THR A 62 15.71 -84.38 14.75
C THR A 62 16.21 -83.04 14.20
N THR A 63 15.29 -82.07 14.15
CA THR A 63 15.59 -80.68 13.79
C THR A 63 15.09 -79.75 14.90
N LEU A 64 15.96 -78.90 15.42
CA LEU A 64 15.67 -77.93 16.47
C LEU A 64 15.84 -76.51 15.94
N GLN A 65 15.14 -75.53 16.53
CA GLN A 65 15.35 -74.11 16.21
C GLN A 65 15.31 -73.22 17.45
N LEU A 66 16.03 -72.10 17.36
CA LEU A 66 15.77 -70.90 18.14
C LEU A 66 15.83 -69.68 17.22
N ALA A 67 14.97 -68.70 17.46
CA ALA A 67 14.92 -67.43 16.75
C ALA A 67 14.91 -66.28 17.73
N THR A 68 15.52 -65.16 17.37
CA THR A 68 15.47 -63.89 18.11
C THR A 68 15.13 -62.75 17.16
N ALA A 69 14.54 -61.68 17.68
CA ALA A 69 14.12 -60.55 16.85
C ALA A 69 15.34 -59.87 16.22
N ASN A 70 15.26 -59.58 14.91
CA ASN A 70 16.28 -58.85 14.17
C ASN A 70 15.63 -58.03 13.06
N GLN A 71 15.85 -56.71 13.06
CA GLN A 71 15.31 -55.81 12.03
C GLN A 71 16.35 -55.44 10.95
N LEU A 72 17.63 -55.73 11.19
CA LEU A 72 18.74 -55.39 10.30
C LEU A 72 18.85 -56.41 9.15
N ALA A 73 18.89 -55.91 7.90
CA ALA A 73 18.95 -56.76 6.70
C ALA A 73 19.82 -56.24 5.55
N VAL A 74 20.11 -54.93 5.46
CA VAL A 74 20.89 -54.29 4.38
C VAL A 74 21.87 -53.31 4.99
N GLY A 75 23.13 -53.32 4.53
CA GLY A 75 24.19 -52.55 5.18
C GLY A 75 24.69 -53.19 6.47
N VAL A 76 24.61 -54.51 6.59
CA VAL A 76 24.70 -55.22 7.88
C VAL A 76 25.82 -56.24 7.84
N GLN A 77 26.46 -56.46 8.99
CA GLN A 77 27.38 -57.56 9.22
C GLN A 77 26.88 -58.48 10.33
N TRP A 78 26.84 -59.78 10.03
CA TRP A 78 26.62 -60.86 10.98
C TRP A 78 27.95 -61.54 11.28
N GLU A 79 28.23 -61.82 12.54
CA GLU A 79 29.42 -62.56 12.97
C GLU A 79 29.08 -63.44 14.18
N TYR A 80 29.59 -64.67 14.21
CA TYR A 80 29.35 -65.61 15.31
C TYR A 80 30.40 -66.73 15.33
N TYR A 81 30.63 -67.29 16.52
CA TYR A 81 31.46 -68.47 16.73
C TYR A 81 30.63 -69.75 16.58
N VAL A 82 31.26 -70.79 16.03
CA VAL A 82 30.66 -72.11 15.84
C VAL A 82 31.63 -73.20 16.26
N GLN A 83 31.12 -74.17 17.02
CA GLN A 83 31.75 -75.48 17.15
C GLN A 83 30.76 -76.60 16.82
N LEU A 84 31.11 -77.41 15.84
CA LEU A 84 30.42 -78.64 15.48
C LEU A 84 31.30 -79.83 15.89
N ALA A 85 31.04 -80.40 17.07
CA ALA A 85 31.81 -81.52 17.66
C ALA A 85 31.44 -82.88 17.03
N LEU A 86 31.25 -82.89 15.72
CA LEU A 86 30.80 -84.00 14.89
C LEU A 86 31.39 -83.89 13.48
N ALA A 87 31.42 -85.00 12.75
CA ALA A 87 31.60 -84.99 11.31
C ALA A 87 30.26 -84.61 10.64
N THR A 88 30.28 -83.60 9.78
CA THR A 88 29.07 -83.11 9.11
C THR A 88 28.55 -84.10 8.06
N SER A 89 27.28 -83.99 7.72
CA SER A 89 26.66 -84.75 6.62
C SER A 89 25.31 -84.14 6.23
N SER A 90 24.65 -84.69 5.22
CA SER A 90 23.26 -84.32 4.88
C SER A 90 22.25 -84.55 6.03
N GLY A 91 22.62 -85.35 7.03
CA GLY A 91 21.85 -85.56 8.26
C GLY A 91 22.40 -84.85 9.50
N ASN A 92 23.56 -84.19 9.40
CA ASN A 92 24.22 -83.48 10.51
C ASN A 92 24.77 -82.14 10.03
N TYR A 93 24.01 -81.06 10.25
CA TYR A 93 24.41 -79.70 9.88
C TYR A 93 23.73 -78.66 10.77
N ALA A 94 24.29 -77.47 10.77
CA ALA A 94 23.68 -76.28 11.38
C ALA A 94 23.31 -75.27 10.30
N GLU A 95 22.29 -74.47 10.55
CA GLU A 95 21.95 -73.28 9.79
C GLU A 95 21.89 -72.08 10.74
N VAL A 96 22.43 -70.94 10.30
CA VAL A 96 22.16 -69.64 10.91
C VAL A 96 21.35 -68.81 9.94
N HIS A 97 20.11 -68.52 10.28
CA HIS A 97 19.25 -67.59 9.57
C HIS A 97 19.68 -66.17 9.92
N LEU A 98 20.22 -65.46 8.93
CA LEU A 98 20.69 -64.07 9.03
C LEU A 98 19.50 -63.10 9.00
N THR A 99 18.52 -63.42 8.14
CA THR A 99 17.24 -62.74 8.06
C THR A 99 16.12 -63.76 7.89
N ALA A 100 14.97 -63.47 8.48
CA ALA A 100 13.75 -64.25 8.36
C ALA A 100 12.52 -63.34 8.55
N ASP A 101 11.44 -63.61 7.83
CA ASP A 101 10.15 -62.92 7.96
C ASP A 101 9.30 -63.42 9.13
N GLY A 102 9.70 -64.51 9.80
CA GLY A 102 9.02 -65.04 10.98
C GLY A 102 9.92 -65.94 11.85
N PRO A 103 9.48 -66.29 13.07
CA PRO A 103 10.28 -67.04 14.04
C PRO A 103 10.32 -68.56 13.82
N GLU A 104 9.47 -69.12 12.94
CA GLU A 104 9.42 -70.56 12.62
C GLU A 104 10.40 -70.91 11.49
N LEU A 105 11.69 -71.00 11.82
CA LEU A 105 12.81 -71.17 10.89
C LEU A 105 12.82 -72.52 10.13
N LYS A 106 12.31 -73.60 10.75
CA LYS A 106 12.23 -74.95 10.14
C LYS A 106 11.25 -74.98 8.97
N GLY A 107 10.20 -74.15 9.03
CA GLY A 107 9.09 -74.14 8.10
C GLY A 107 9.34 -73.36 6.80
N SER A 108 8.27 -72.81 6.23
CA SER A 108 8.35 -71.90 5.08
C SER A 108 8.76 -70.51 5.57
N VAL A 109 9.93 -70.03 5.16
CA VAL A 109 10.50 -68.74 5.56
C VAL A 109 11.06 -68.01 4.36
N ARG A 110 10.93 -66.68 4.36
CA ARG A 110 11.59 -65.80 3.39
C ARG A 110 12.76 -65.10 4.06
N GLY A 111 13.96 -65.33 3.53
CA GLY A 111 15.18 -64.76 4.12
C GLY A 111 16.45 -65.41 3.63
N TYR A 112 17.55 -65.15 4.32
CA TYR A 112 18.88 -65.69 4.01
C TYR A 112 19.46 -66.43 5.21
N PHE A 113 20.17 -67.51 4.95
CA PHE A 113 20.81 -68.30 5.99
C PHE A 113 22.13 -68.90 5.51
N VAL A 114 23.07 -69.06 6.42
CA VAL A 114 24.31 -69.81 6.21
C VAL A 114 24.08 -71.24 6.67
N ARG A 115 24.38 -72.23 5.83
CA ARG A 115 24.43 -73.64 6.26
C ARG A 115 25.88 -74.04 6.46
N MET A 116 26.16 -74.68 7.59
CA MET A 116 27.44 -75.26 7.94
C MET A 116 27.28 -76.78 8.01
N GLY A 117 27.86 -77.47 7.04
CA GLY A 117 27.75 -78.90 6.85
C GLY A 117 26.73 -79.28 5.78
N GLY A 118 26.68 -80.56 5.45
CA GLY A 118 25.88 -81.08 4.35
C GLY A 118 26.63 -82.21 3.65
N THR A 119 26.27 -82.54 2.42
CA THR A 119 26.96 -83.59 1.65
C THR A 119 28.41 -83.22 1.31
N GLU A 120 28.70 -81.92 1.15
CA GLU A 120 30.00 -81.40 0.70
C GLU A 120 30.91 -80.96 1.86
N ASP A 121 30.47 -81.08 3.12
CA ASP A 121 31.22 -80.68 4.33
C ASP A 121 31.81 -79.25 4.26
N GLU A 122 30.99 -78.31 3.77
CA GLU A 122 31.35 -76.91 3.52
C GLU A 122 30.51 -75.92 4.34
N VAL A 123 30.78 -74.62 4.18
CA VAL A 123 29.93 -73.54 4.66
C VAL A 123 29.49 -72.66 3.49
N SER A 124 28.18 -72.52 3.30
CA SER A 124 27.59 -71.87 2.13
C SER A 124 26.45 -70.93 2.51
N LEU A 125 26.23 -69.87 1.72
CA LEU A 125 25.12 -68.93 1.91
C LEU A 125 23.94 -69.31 1.01
N PHE A 126 22.76 -69.30 1.58
CA PHE A 126 21.51 -69.68 0.92
C PHE A 126 20.47 -68.57 1.06
N ARG A 127 19.57 -68.51 0.08
CA ARG A 127 18.31 -67.78 0.13
C ARG A 127 17.16 -68.77 0.23
N LYS A 128 16.22 -68.52 1.13
CA LYS A 128 14.99 -69.30 1.27
C LYS A 128 13.81 -68.48 0.74
N ASP A 129 13.12 -69.03 -0.25
CA ASP A 129 11.96 -68.42 -0.91
C ASP A 129 10.69 -69.18 -0.45
N GLY A 130 10.34 -69.07 0.83
CA GLY A 130 9.31 -69.91 1.45
C GLY A 130 9.85 -71.31 1.75
N SER A 131 9.46 -72.31 0.96
CA SER A 131 9.97 -73.69 1.11
C SER A 131 11.16 -74.00 0.21
N THR A 132 11.41 -73.19 -0.81
CA THR A 132 12.51 -73.40 -1.77
C THR A 132 13.82 -72.84 -1.24
N VAL A 133 14.87 -73.64 -1.23
CA VAL A 133 16.23 -73.25 -0.80
C VAL A 133 17.12 -73.11 -2.03
N ASN A 134 17.75 -71.94 -2.19
CA ASN A 134 18.67 -71.64 -3.29
C ASN A 134 20.06 -71.34 -2.71
N LYS A 135 21.09 -72.07 -3.13
CA LYS A 135 22.49 -71.77 -2.78
C LYS A 135 22.92 -70.54 -3.59
N ILE A 136 23.35 -69.47 -2.94
CA ILE A 136 23.75 -68.21 -3.60
C ILE A 136 25.24 -67.91 -3.47
N ILE A 137 25.92 -68.47 -2.46
CA ILE A 137 27.38 -68.58 -2.40
C ILE A 137 27.72 -70.03 -2.10
N ASN A 138 28.54 -70.64 -2.96
CA ASN A 138 29.09 -71.97 -2.76
C ASN A 138 30.46 -71.86 -2.11
N GLY A 139 30.62 -72.41 -0.90
CA GLY A 139 31.91 -72.52 -0.24
C GLY A 139 32.82 -73.56 -0.91
N PRO A 140 34.07 -73.68 -0.45
CA PRO A 140 34.93 -74.78 -0.83
C PRO A 140 34.53 -76.08 -0.10
N ASP A 141 34.42 -77.17 -0.85
CA ASP A 141 34.19 -78.51 -0.31
C ASP A 141 35.20 -78.87 0.79
N LYS A 142 34.73 -79.62 1.80
CA LYS A 142 35.52 -80.17 2.91
C LYS A 142 36.17 -79.13 3.83
N THR A 143 35.71 -77.88 3.78
CA THR A 143 36.16 -76.81 4.69
C THR A 143 35.94 -77.16 6.17
N ILE A 144 34.91 -77.97 6.49
CA ILE A 144 34.58 -78.41 7.86
C ILE A 144 34.39 -79.94 7.96
N ALA A 145 35.30 -80.71 7.36
CA ALA A 145 35.24 -82.18 7.32
C ALA A 145 35.83 -82.90 8.55
N ALA A 146 36.24 -82.19 9.61
CA ALA A 146 36.78 -82.81 10.81
C ALA A 146 35.66 -83.37 11.71
N SER A 147 36.02 -84.15 12.73
CA SER A 147 35.08 -84.62 13.76
C SER A 147 34.87 -83.62 14.91
N ASP A 148 35.63 -82.53 14.92
CA ASP A 148 35.47 -81.37 15.80
C ASP A 148 35.89 -80.11 15.03
N ASN A 149 34.91 -79.41 14.46
CA ASN A 149 35.12 -78.21 13.63
C ASN A 149 34.87 -76.97 14.48
N ARG A 150 35.85 -76.08 14.58
CA ARG A 150 35.77 -74.82 15.34
C ARG A 150 36.16 -73.66 14.44
N PHE A 151 35.26 -72.71 14.25
CA PHE A 151 35.47 -71.62 13.29
C PHE A 151 34.58 -70.43 13.62
N TRP A 152 34.92 -69.28 13.04
CA TRP A 152 34.05 -68.11 13.01
C TRP A 152 33.44 -67.95 11.64
N VAL A 153 32.20 -67.49 11.60
CA VAL A 153 31.54 -67.05 10.38
C VAL A 153 31.38 -65.54 10.43
N ARG A 154 31.65 -64.87 9.30
CA ARG A 154 31.30 -63.47 9.08
C ARG A 154 30.57 -63.35 7.75
N VAL A 155 29.40 -62.71 7.77
CA VAL A 155 28.65 -62.37 6.57
C VAL A 155 28.45 -60.86 6.54
N THR A 156 28.76 -60.23 5.42
CA THR A 156 28.49 -58.79 5.22
C THR A 156 27.57 -58.62 4.03
N ARG A 157 26.52 -57.79 4.16
CA ARG A 157 25.70 -57.34 3.05
C ARG A 157 25.79 -55.82 2.92
N THR A 158 26.30 -55.33 1.80
CA THR A 158 26.42 -53.88 1.56
C THR A 158 25.07 -53.23 1.24
N PRO A 159 24.96 -51.88 1.32
CA PRO A 159 23.78 -51.16 0.84
C PRO A 159 23.46 -51.40 -0.64
N ALA A 160 24.48 -51.70 -1.44
CA ALA A 160 24.35 -52.09 -2.85
C ALA A 160 23.97 -53.57 -3.03
N HIS A 161 23.56 -54.27 -1.97
CA HIS A 161 23.13 -55.67 -1.94
C HIS A 161 24.20 -56.72 -2.32
N GLU A 162 25.48 -56.35 -2.21
CA GLU A 162 26.57 -57.31 -2.31
C GLU A 162 26.70 -58.11 -1.01
N TRP A 163 26.59 -59.42 -1.11
CA TRP A 163 26.84 -60.36 -0.02
C TRP A 163 28.27 -60.88 -0.08
N ARG A 164 28.90 -61.00 1.09
CA ARG A 164 30.23 -61.58 1.28
C ARG A 164 30.18 -62.59 2.41
N LEU A 165 30.59 -63.83 2.17
CA LEU A 165 30.72 -64.89 3.19
C LEU A 165 32.20 -65.16 3.46
N GLU A 166 32.60 -65.09 4.73
CA GLU A 166 33.97 -65.30 5.18
C GLU A 166 34.02 -66.23 6.39
N LEU A 167 35.11 -66.99 6.52
CA LEU A 167 35.35 -67.90 7.64
C LEU A 167 36.73 -67.71 8.23
N ASP A 168 36.85 -67.79 9.55
CA ASP A 168 38.13 -68.05 10.21
C ASP A 168 38.12 -69.47 10.79
N VAL A 169 38.71 -70.40 10.05
CA VAL A 169 38.82 -71.82 10.43
C VAL A 169 39.90 -72.10 11.47
N THR A 170 40.70 -71.09 11.85
CA THR A 170 41.65 -71.22 12.97
C THR A 170 40.97 -71.07 14.33
N GLY A 171 39.74 -70.54 14.36
CA GLY A 171 39.00 -70.25 15.58
C GLY A 171 39.46 -68.99 16.33
N THR A 172 40.43 -68.23 15.79
CA THR A 172 41.06 -67.10 16.49
C THR A 172 40.32 -65.77 16.37
N ARG A 173 39.32 -65.67 15.47
CA ARG A 173 38.57 -64.44 15.12
C ARG A 173 39.46 -63.36 14.48
N GLN A 174 40.58 -63.74 13.86
CA GLN A 174 41.53 -62.80 13.24
C GLN A 174 41.78 -63.08 11.76
N ASN A 175 41.66 -64.34 11.32
CA ASN A 175 42.12 -64.78 10.01
C ASN A 175 40.95 -65.19 9.11
N TYR A 176 40.08 -64.22 8.78
CA TYR A 176 38.94 -64.46 7.90
C TYR A 176 39.38 -64.64 6.44
N VAL A 177 38.93 -65.74 5.85
CA VAL A 177 39.13 -66.11 4.44
C VAL A 177 37.80 -66.03 3.70
N LEU A 178 37.80 -65.34 2.56
CA LEU A 178 36.64 -65.22 1.69
C LEU A 178 36.23 -66.57 1.10
N GLN A 179 34.96 -66.91 1.25
CA GLN A 179 34.33 -68.08 0.61
C GLN A 179 33.68 -67.71 -0.72
N GLY A 180 33.15 -66.49 -0.82
CA GLY A 180 32.64 -65.95 -2.08
C GLY A 180 31.83 -64.67 -1.90
N THR A 181 31.41 -64.09 -3.02
CA THR A 181 30.52 -62.93 -3.08
C THR A 181 29.37 -63.16 -4.07
N VAL A 182 28.24 -62.50 -3.84
CA VAL A 182 27.10 -62.49 -4.77
C VAL A 182 26.26 -61.23 -4.60
N GLN A 183 25.67 -60.74 -5.68
CA GLN A 183 24.67 -59.67 -5.65
C GLN A 183 23.26 -60.25 -5.54
N ASP A 184 22.54 -59.98 -4.45
CA ASP A 184 21.15 -60.43 -4.29
C ASP A 184 20.33 -59.46 -3.42
N SER A 185 19.28 -58.90 -4.00
CA SER A 185 18.39 -57.89 -3.40
C SER A 185 16.98 -58.40 -3.11
N ARG A 186 16.71 -59.71 -3.17
CA ARG A 186 15.34 -60.24 -3.15
C ARG A 186 14.58 -59.95 -1.86
N TYR A 187 15.21 -60.15 -0.71
CA TYR A 187 14.65 -59.79 0.59
C TYR A 187 15.51 -58.72 1.26
N THR A 188 14.94 -57.55 1.52
CA THR A 188 15.65 -56.38 2.07
C THR A 188 15.21 -56.03 3.49
N THR A 189 14.33 -56.82 4.07
CA THR A 189 13.84 -56.67 5.44
C THR A 189 14.09 -57.94 6.25
N SER A 190 14.07 -57.80 7.57
CA SER A 190 14.16 -58.90 8.53
C SER A 190 13.19 -58.64 9.67
N ALA A 191 12.61 -59.72 10.21
CA ALA A 191 11.91 -59.70 11.49
C ALA A 191 12.66 -60.54 12.55
N TYR A 192 13.34 -61.60 12.12
CA TYR A 192 14.06 -62.53 12.99
C TYR A 192 15.41 -62.96 12.40
N ALA A 193 16.31 -63.37 13.28
CA ALA A 193 17.52 -64.15 12.99
C ALA A 193 17.53 -65.37 13.91
N GLY A 194 18.33 -66.40 13.62
CA GLY A 194 18.42 -67.53 14.55
C GLY A 194 19.16 -68.75 14.04
N VAL A 195 19.02 -69.85 14.76
CA VAL A 195 19.75 -71.10 14.49
C VAL A 195 18.78 -72.26 14.25
N VAL A 196 19.15 -73.16 13.34
CA VAL A 196 18.47 -74.44 13.10
C VAL A 196 19.52 -75.55 13.10
N PHE A 197 19.32 -76.59 13.91
CA PHE A 197 20.23 -77.74 13.97
C PHE A 197 19.52 -78.98 13.48
N ARG A 198 20.15 -79.75 12.60
CA ARG A 198 19.68 -81.08 12.20
C ARG A 198 20.74 -82.13 12.51
N TYR A 199 20.36 -83.23 13.13
CA TYR A 199 21.34 -84.21 13.61
C TYR A 199 20.84 -85.68 13.65
N SER A 200 21.81 -86.60 13.75
CA SER A 200 21.60 -88.01 14.09
C SER A 200 21.63 -88.24 15.61
N GLN A 201 21.09 -89.36 16.11
CA GLN A 201 20.97 -89.62 17.56
C GLN A 201 22.26 -89.41 18.38
N ALA A 202 23.44 -89.69 17.79
CA ALA A 202 24.74 -89.56 18.48
C ALA A 202 25.21 -88.10 18.63
N ASN A 203 24.54 -87.16 17.96
CA ASN A 203 24.97 -85.77 17.81
C ASN A 203 24.04 -84.75 18.49
N ALA A 204 23.05 -85.20 19.26
CA ALA A 204 22.02 -84.35 19.86
C ALA A 204 22.55 -83.20 20.75
N GLN A 205 23.79 -83.30 21.25
CA GLN A 205 24.43 -82.31 22.13
C GLN A 205 25.76 -81.76 21.59
N LYS A 206 26.01 -81.89 20.28
CA LYS A 206 27.33 -81.61 19.66
C LYS A 206 27.39 -80.31 18.85
N PHE A 207 26.40 -79.44 18.99
CA PHE A 207 26.34 -78.13 18.34
C PHE A 207 26.51 -77.03 19.39
N PHE A 208 27.45 -76.14 19.16
CA PHE A 208 27.79 -75.04 20.06
C PHE A 208 27.93 -73.74 19.28
N PHE A 209 27.30 -72.67 19.76
CA PHE A 209 27.34 -71.33 19.18
C PHE A 209 27.63 -70.31 20.28
N ASP A 210 28.35 -69.25 19.93
CA ASP A 210 28.69 -68.17 20.86
C ASP A 210 28.91 -66.84 20.13
N ASP A 211 28.97 -65.74 20.86
CA ASP A 211 29.34 -64.40 20.38
C ASP A 211 28.58 -63.96 19.12
N PHE A 212 27.25 -64.11 19.12
CA PHE A 212 26.40 -63.70 18.01
C PHE A 212 26.29 -62.17 17.95
N MET A 213 26.70 -61.59 16.82
CA MET A 213 26.72 -60.14 16.60
C MET A 213 26.11 -59.79 15.25
N VAL A 214 25.10 -58.94 15.26
CA VAL A 214 24.46 -58.34 14.08
C VAL A 214 24.55 -56.83 14.21
N ARG A 215 25.39 -56.21 13.37
CA ARG A 215 25.69 -54.77 13.44
C ARG A 215 25.44 -54.06 12.12
N ASP A 216 25.00 -52.82 12.22
CA ASP A 216 25.00 -51.91 11.09
C ASP A 216 26.44 -51.53 10.72
N VAL A 217 26.73 -51.53 9.41
CA VAL A 217 28.01 -51.12 8.82
C VAL A 217 27.80 -50.17 7.63
N ALA A 218 26.56 -49.75 7.35
CA ALA A 218 26.28 -48.71 6.38
C ALA A 218 26.69 -47.35 6.94
N ALA A 219 27.24 -46.49 6.07
CA ALA A 219 27.43 -45.10 6.43
C ALA A 219 26.20 -44.28 6.02
N PRO A 220 25.85 -43.20 6.75
CA PRO A 220 24.72 -42.36 6.43
C PRO A 220 24.85 -41.73 5.04
N SER A 221 23.77 -41.72 4.28
CA SER A 221 23.70 -41.14 2.93
C SER A 221 22.60 -40.08 2.82
N PHE A 222 22.72 -39.17 1.85
CA PHE A 222 21.71 -38.13 1.60
C PHE A 222 20.46 -38.72 0.94
N ILE A 223 19.28 -38.44 1.51
CA ILE A 223 17.98 -38.67 0.85
C ILE A 223 17.51 -37.39 0.15
N SER A 224 17.51 -36.24 0.86
CA SER A 224 17.00 -34.99 0.30
C SER A 224 17.58 -33.75 0.98
N VAL A 225 17.58 -32.64 0.21
CA VAL A 225 17.90 -31.28 0.65
C VAL A 225 16.76 -30.38 0.17
N VAL A 226 15.96 -29.85 1.09
CA VAL A 226 14.76 -29.09 0.74
C VAL A 226 14.83 -27.71 1.40
N PRO A 227 14.68 -26.60 0.64
CA PRO A 227 14.60 -25.27 1.23
C PRO A 227 13.28 -25.06 1.96
N GLU A 228 13.36 -24.52 3.17
CA GLU A 228 12.24 -24.07 4.01
C GLU A 228 12.31 -22.55 4.15
N GLY A 229 11.91 -21.82 3.10
CA GLY A 229 12.06 -20.37 3.01
C GLY A 229 13.40 -19.93 2.42
N SER A 230 13.80 -18.67 2.63
CA SER A 230 14.98 -18.08 2.00
C SER A 230 16.30 -18.37 2.70
N GLN A 231 16.27 -18.94 3.92
CA GLN A 231 17.45 -19.06 4.78
C GLN A 231 17.56 -20.40 5.53
N ALA A 232 16.61 -21.33 5.34
CA ALA A 232 16.65 -22.61 6.03
C ALA A 232 16.59 -23.80 5.07
N LEU A 233 17.27 -24.88 5.44
CA LEU A 233 17.27 -26.16 4.72
C LEU A 233 16.86 -27.28 5.67
N LEU A 234 15.98 -28.17 5.22
CA LEU A 234 15.75 -29.47 5.84
C LEU A 234 16.54 -30.54 5.09
N LEU A 235 17.40 -31.24 5.82
CA LEU A 235 18.20 -32.37 5.34
C LEU A 235 17.58 -33.66 5.85
N THR A 236 17.51 -34.67 5.00
CA THR A 236 17.10 -36.03 5.36
C THR A 236 18.20 -37.01 5.00
N PHE A 237 18.58 -37.88 5.95
CA PHE A 237 19.59 -38.94 5.79
C PHE A 237 18.96 -40.33 5.79
N SER A 238 19.69 -41.35 5.30
CA SER A 238 19.25 -42.76 5.26
C SER A 238 18.94 -43.38 6.62
N GLU A 239 19.51 -42.81 7.68
CA GLU A 239 19.53 -43.39 9.01
C GLU A 239 19.75 -42.31 10.10
N PRO A 240 19.49 -42.63 11.38
CA PRO A 240 19.75 -41.74 12.49
C PRO A 240 21.22 -41.28 12.59
N LEU A 241 21.43 -39.98 12.76
CA LEU A 241 22.76 -39.41 12.98
C LEU A 241 23.10 -39.32 14.47
N ARG A 242 24.39 -39.43 14.78
CA ARG A 242 24.94 -39.10 16.09
C ARG A 242 24.78 -37.62 16.38
N GLU A 243 24.13 -37.31 17.49
CA GLU A 243 23.78 -35.94 17.89
C GLU A 243 24.97 -34.96 17.85
N SER A 244 26.12 -35.34 18.42
CA SER A 244 27.29 -34.46 18.49
C SER A 244 27.85 -34.07 17.12
N GLU A 245 27.70 -34.96 16.13
CA GLU A 245 28.16 -34.75 14.75
C GLU A 245 27.09 -34.02 13.94
N ALA A 246 25.81 -34.37 14.13
CA ALA A 246 24.69 -33.70 13.48
C ALA A 246 24.55 -32.23 13.89
N ARG A 247 24.89 -31.87 15.13
CA ARG A 247 24.82 -30.47 15.62
C ARG A 247 26.07 -29.64 15.28
N ASN A 248 27.12 -30.25 14.75
CA ASN A 248 28.37 -29.54 14.48
C ASN A 248 28.27 -28.70 13.20
N LEU A 249 28.21 -27.37 13.35
CA LEU A 249 28.13 -26.41 12.24
C LEU A 249 29.26 -26.60 11.20
N ALA A 250 30.45 -27.01 11.65
CA ALA A 250 31.61 -27.22 10.78
C ALA A 250 31.44 -28.39 9.82
N ASN A 251 30.44 -29.25 10.01
CA ASN A 251 30.15 -30.36 9.12
C ASN A 251 29.37 -29.94 7.87
N TYR A 252 28.91 -28.68 7.76
CA TYR A 252 28.00 -28.22 6.71
C TYR A 252 28.56 -27.02 5.95
N ARG A 253 28.43 -27.03 4.61
CA ARG A 253 28.89 -25.95 3.74
C ARG A 253 27.95 -25.74 2.55
N LEU A 254 27.45 -24.53 2.39
CA LEU A 254 26.62 -24.11 1.26
C LEU A 254 27.50 -23.37 0.23
N ASN A 255 27.35 -23.74 -1.04
CA ASN A 255 28.02 -23.13 -2.19
C ASN A 255 29.53 -22.95 -2.00
N GLY A 256 30.19 -23.95 -1.40
CA GLY A 256 31.65 -24.03 -1.30
C GLY A 256 32.30 -23.30 -0.12
N ASN A 257 31.67 -22.34 0.55
CA ASN A 257 32.30 -21.68 1.72
C ASN A 257 31.34 -21.14 2.79
N ARG A 258 30.03 -21.07 2.54
CA ARG A 258 29.07 -20.51 3.50
C ARG A 258 28.72 -21.56 4.55
N THR A 259 28.94 -21.26 5.82
CA THR A 259 28.54 -22.13 6.94
C THR A 259 27.16 -21.72 7.47
N PRO A 260 26.36 -22.66 7.99
CA PRO A 260 25.12 -22.31 8.66
C PRO A 260 25.39 -21.53 9.95
N ALA A 261 24.49 -20.61 10.27
CA ALA A 261 24.46 -19.86 11.52
C ALA A 261 23.89 -20.69 12.68
N ALA A 262 23.01 -21.66 12.38
CA ALA A 262 22.48 -22.58 13.36
C ALA A 262 22.19 -23.95 12.73
N VAL A 263 22.30 -25.00 13.55
CA VAL A 263 21.86 -26.35 13.21
C VAL A 263 20.89 -26.82 14.29
N VAL A 264 19.73 -27.33 13.87
CA VAL A 264 18.72 -27.93 14.74
C VAL A 264 18.59 -29.40 14.38
N TRP A 265 18.90 -30.25 15.35
CA TRP A 265 18.69 -31.69 15.30
C TRP A 265 17.80 -32.08 16.49
N GLN A 266 16.87 -33.01 16.28
CA GLN A 266 15.90 -33.42 17.31
C GLN A 266 15.84 -34.94 17.44
N GLN A 267 15.78 -35.42 18.68
CA GLN A 267 15.71 -36.85 18.99
C GLN A 267 14.47 -37.55 18.40
N ALA A 268 13.37 -36.83 18.19
CA ALA A 268 12.15 -37.38 17.60
C ALA A 268 12.30 -37.72 16.10
N ALA A 269 13.26 -37.10 15.41
CA ALA A 269 13.56 -37.32 13.99
C ALA A 269 15.08 -37.33 13.78
N PRO A 270 15.80 -38.34 14.30
CA PRO A 270 17.26 -38.30 14.42
C PRO A 270 17.98 -38.42 13.07
N HIS A 271 17.26 -38.74 12.00
CA HIS A 271 17.74 -38.78 10.61
C HIS A 271 17.55 -37.45 9.87
N GLN A 272 17.02 -36.41 10.54
CA GLN A 272 16.79 -35.09 9.97
C GLN A 272 17.63 -34.01 10.65
N VAL A 273 18.12 -33.06 9.84
CA VAL A 273 18.88 -31.90 10.31
C VAL A 273 18.31 -30.66 9.64
N ARG A 274 17.97 -29.63 10.42
CA ARG A 274 17.57 -28.33 9.89
C ARG A 274 18.72 -27.34 10.03
N LEU A 275 19.16 -26.77 8.91
CA LEU A 275 20.17 -25.72 8.87
C LEU A 275 19.51 -24.35 8.72
N ARG A 276 20.08 -23.33 9.35
CA ARG A 276 19.71 -21.91 9.16
C ARG A 276 20.95 -21.10 8.82
N PHE A 277 20.85 -20.20 7.85
CA PHE A 277 21.91 -19.30 7.39
C PHE A 277 21.56 -17.83 7.68
N ASP A 278 22.57 -16.96 7.80
CA ASP A 278 22.35 -15.53 8.07
C ASP A 278 22.01 -14.71 6.83
N GLU A 279 22.36 -15.20 5.64
CA GLU A 279 22.03 -14.56 4.37
C GLU A 279 21.13 -15.47 3.53
N GLU A 280 20.31 -14.88 2.68
CA GLU A 280 19.41 -15.62 1.81
C GLU A 280 20.16 -16.53 0.82
N PHE A 281 19.47 -17.55 0.32
CA PHE A 281 19.98 -18.41 -0.75
C PHE A 281 20.08 -17.63 -2.06
N ALA A 282 21.07 -17.99 -2.88
CA ALA A 282 21.17 -17.43 -4.22
C ALA A 282 20.00 -17.93 -5.08
N THR A 283 19.43 -17.05 -5.92
CA THR A 283 18.44 -17.47 -6.91
C THR A 283 19.06 -18.45 -7.90
N GLY A 284 18.39 -19.57 -8.15
CA GLY A 284 18.85 -20.66 -9.00
C GLY A 284 19.36 -21.86 -8.21
N ASN A 285 20.30 -22.60 -8.80
CA ASN A 285 20.83 -23.83 -8.22
C ASN A 285 21.88 -23.55 -7.13
N ASN A 286 21.68 -24.18 -5.98
CA ASN A 286 22.56 -24.15 -4.83
C ASN A 286 23.04 -25.57 -4.52
N VAL A 287 24.24 -25.69 -3.97
CA VAL A 287 24.87 -26.96 -3.59
C VAL A 287 25.20 -26.94 -2.11
N LEU A 288 24.71 -27.93 -1.38
CA LEU A 288 25.08 -28.19 0.01
C LEU A 288 26.07 -29.36 0.05
N GLU A 289 27.11 -29.19 0.84
CA GLU A 289 28.09 -30.21 1.18
C GLU A 289 27.99 -30.55 2.67
N VAL A 290 27.96 -31.84 2.99
CA VAL A 290 28.15 -32.37 4.34
C VAL A 290 29.52 -33.03 4.40
N LEU A 291 30.47 -32.33 5.01
CA LEU A 291 31.88 -32.74 5.09
C LEU A 291 32.04 -34.02 5.90
N ARG A 292 31.19 -34.22 6.90
CA ARG A 292 31.19 -35.39 7.78
C ARG A 292 29.81 -35.64 8.36
N ALA A 293 29.32 -36.87 8.22
CA ALA A 293 28.14 -37.38 8.91
C ALA A 293 28.50 -38.70 9.58
N VAL A 294 28.02 -38.90 10.80
CA VAL A 294 28.25 -40.13 11.57
C VAL A 294 26.92 -40.61 12.10
N ASP A 295 26.62 -41.88 11.90
CA ASP A 295 25.41 -42.52 12.45
C ASP A 295 25.56 -42.81 13.96
N THR A 296 24.51 -43.39 14.55
CA THR A 296 24.53 -43.79 15.96
C THR A 296 25.52 -44.92 16.27
N GLU A 297 25.93 -45.69 15.26
CA GLU A 297 26.79 -46.87 15.33
C GLU A 297 28.27 -46.54 15.13
N GLY A 298 28.59 -45.33 14.64
CA GLY A 298 29.94 -44.87 14.37
C GLY A 298 30.43 -45.06 12.95
N ASN A 299 29.57 -45.46 12.01
CA ASN A 299 29.88 -45.45 10.59
C ASN A 299 29.93 -44.00 10.09
N ILE A 300 30.94 -43.70 9.26
CA ILE A 300 31.29 -42.35 8.86
C ILE A 300 31.08 -42.19 7.36
N ALA A 301 30.29 -41.19 6.97
CA ALA A 301 30.24 -40.66 5.62
C ALA A 301 30.98 -39.32 5.54
N GLN A 302 31.60 -39.05 4.40
CA GLN A 302 32.36 -37.82 4.15
C GLN A 302 31.99 -37.22 2.80
N ASN A 303 32.05 -35.88 2.72
CA ASN A 303 31.85 -35.10 1.49
C ASN A 303 30.57 -35.47 0.72
N LEU A 304 29.48 -35.68 1.44
CA LEU A 304 28.18 -35.89 0.80
C LEU A 304 27.72 -34.59 0.15
N THR A 305 27.13 -34.66 -1.04
CA THR A 305 26.64 -33.48 -1.76
C THR A 305 25.15 -33.60 -2.08
N GLY A 306 24.43 -32.48 -1.95
CA GLY A 306 23.05 -32.35 -2.37
C GLY A 306 22.82 -31.00 -3.03
N SER A 307 21.85 -30.91 -3.94
CA SER A 307 21.52 -29.65 -4.63
C SER A 307 20.05 -29.30 -4.48
N PHE A 308 19.76 -28.01 -4.52
CA PHE A 308 18.39 -27.48 -4.49
C PHE A 308 18.30 -26.20 -5.33
N ALA A 309 17.13 -25.94 -5.91
CA ALA A 309 16.84 -24.68 -6.56
C ALA A 309 16.12 -23.75 -5.58
N PHE A 310 16.46 -22.46 -5.61
CA PHE A 310 15.76 -21.43 -4.85
C PHE A 310 15.33 -20.28 -5.76
N ALA A 311 14.11 -19.78 -5.57
CA ALA A 311 13.63 -18.55 -6.17
C ALA A 311 12.90 -17.75 -5.07
N PRO A 312 13.33 -16.52 -4.79
CA PRO A 312 12.67 -15.71 -3.78
C PRO A 312 11.25 -15.35 -4.25
N PRO A 313 10.24 -15.36 -3.35
CA PRO A 313 8.89 -14.94 -3.71
C PRO A 313 8.86 -13.44 -4.03
N ALA A 314 8.12 -13.08 -5.07
CA ALA A 314 7.84 -11.69 -5.42
C ALA A 314 6.65 -11.16 -4.61
N ALA A 315 6.77 -9.94 -4.12
CA ALA A 315 5.66 -9.21 -3.53
C ALA A 315 5.00 -8.29 -4.58
N LYS A 316 3.76 -7.87 -4.31
CA LYS A 316 3.10 -6.86 -5.13
C LYS A 316 3.96 -5.58 -5.19
N GLY A 317 4.24 -5.11 -6.39
CA GLY A 317 5.10 -3.95 -6.64
C GLY A 317 6.60 -4.24 -6.55
N ASP A 318 7.07 -5.47 -6.33
CA ASP A 318 8.52 -5.78 -6.43
C ASP A 318 9.01 -5.60 -7.89
N VAL A 319 8.17 -5.99 -8.84
CA VAL A 319 8.35 -5.77 -10.28
C VAL A 319 7.17 -4.92 -10.75
N VAL A 320 7.42 -3.85 -11.49
CA VAL A 320 6.40 -2.90 -11.94
C VAL A 320 6.44 -2.74 -13.45
N ILE A 321 5.29 -2.50 -14.06
CA ILE A 321 5.16 -2.15 -15.48
C ILE A 321 5.55 -0.67 -15.61
N THR A 322 6.50 -0.37 -16.49
CA THR A 322 7.06 0.98 -16.66
C THR A 322 6.69 1.62 -17.97
N GLU A 323 6.44 0.85 -19.02
CA GLU A 323 6.13 1.39 -20.34
C GLU A 323 5.16 0.47 -21.08
N ILE A 324 4.20 1.06 -21.81
CA ILE A 324 3.19 0.35 -22.60
C ILE A 324 3.12 0.99 -23.98
N TYR A 325 3.37 0.21 -25.03
CA TYR A 325 3.29 0.66 -26.41
C TYR A 325 2.20 -0.12 -27.14
N ALA A 326 0.99 0.46 -27.11
CA ALA A 326 -0.23 -0.15 -27.62
C ALA A 326 -0.56 0.32 -29.04
N ASP A 327 -0.69 1.63 -29.24
CA ASP A 327 -1.06 2.19 -30.54
C ASP A 327 0.18 2.50 -31.38
N ILE A 328 0.44 1.64 -32.37
CA ILE A 328 1.62 1.74 -33.23
C ILE A 328 1.40 2.59 -34.49
N ASN A 329 0.18 3.10 -34.76
CA ASN A 329 -0.14 3.76 -36.02
C ASN A 329 -0.73 5.16 -35.82
N PRO A 330 -0.11 6.23 -36.36
CA PRO A 330 1.01 6.21 -37.28
C PRO A 330 2.34 5.92 -36.58
N LEU A 331 3.25 5.25 -37.28
CA LEU A 331 4.58 4.96 -36.75
C LEU A 331 5.38 6.25 -36.53
N GLN A 332 6.13 6.28 -35.42
CA GLN A 332 7.20 7.25 -35.16
C GLN A 332 8.56 6.59 -35.49
N ASP A 333 9.46 6.42 -34.51
CA ASP A 333 10.76 5.76 -34.70
C ASP A 333 10.86 4.42 -33.97
N LEU A 334 9.84 4.05 -33.18
CA LEU A 334 9.73 2.73 -32.56
C LEU A 334 9.33 1.66 -33.59
N PRO A 335 9.70 0.37 -33.36
CA PRO A 335 9.26 -0.73 -34.23
C PRO A 335 7.74 -0.84 -34.36
N ALA A 336 7.26 -1.36 -35.48
CA ALA A 336 5.84 -1.63 -35.72
C ALA A 336 5.35 -2.92 -35.00
N ALA A 337 5.61 -3.02 -33.70
CA ALA A 337 5.25 -4.16 -32.86
C ALA A 337 4.95 -3.68 -31.44
N GLU A 338 3.90 -4.19 -30.81
CA GLU A 338 3.53 -3.85 -29.44
C GLU A 338 4.59 -4.35 -28.42
N PHE A 339 4.70 -3.64 -27.30
CA PHE A 339 5.46 -4.14 -26.14
C PHE A 339 4.91 -3.61 -24.82
N ILE A 340 5.23 -4.32 -23.74
CA ILE A 340 5.23 -3.79 -22.39
C ILE A 340 6.66 -3.85 -21.83
N GLU A 341 7.02 -2.93 -20.96
CA GLU A 341 8.28 -2.95 -20.23
C GLU A 341 8.00 -3.19 -18.76
N ILE A 342 8.82 -4.02 -18.13
CA ILE A 342 8.80 -4.21 -16.67
C ILE A 342 10.17 -3.89 -16.06
N TYR A 343 10.14 -3.38 -14.84
CA TYR A 343 11.31 -3.00 -14.05
C TYR A 343 11.29 -3.67 -12.68
N ASN A 344 12.42 -4.24 -12.27
CA ASN A 344 12.58 -4.77 -10.91
C ASN A 344 13.07 -3.66 -9.97
N ARG A 345 12.16 -3.16 -9.14
CA ARG A 345 12.44 -2.16 -8.11
C ARG A 345 12.87 -2.76 -6.77
N SER A 346 12.84 -4.09 -6.65
CA SER A 346 13.30 -4.79 -5.45
C SER A 346 14.82 -5.03 -5.49
N ASN A 347 15.40 -5.38 -4.34
CA ASN A 347 16.78 -5.85 -4.24
C ASN A 347 16.95 -7.36 -4.49
N LYS A 348 15.88 -8.07 -4.92
CA LYS A 348 15.87 -9.51 -5.17
C LYS A 348 16.11 -9.81 -6.65
N THR A 349 16.69 -10.97 -6.96
CA THR A 349 16.72 -11.50 -8.34
C THR A 349 15.58 -12.49 -8.52
N PHE A 350 14.67 -12.23 -9.47
CA PHE A 350 13.54 -13.11 -9.75
C PHE A 350 13.83 -14.00 -10.96
N ASN A 351 13.49 -15.29 -10.87
CA ASN A 351 13.37 -16.14 -12.05
C ASN A 351 11.94 -16.02 -12.58
N LEU A 352 11.79 -15.47 -13.79
CA LEU A 352 10.50 -15.25 -14.42
C LEU A 352 9.88 -16.52 -15.02
N GLN A 353 10.56 -17.68 -14.98
CA GLN A 353 10.01 -18.92 -15.51
C GLN A 353 8.61 -19.21 -14.95
N GLY A 354 7.62 -19.28 -15.82
CA GLY A 354 6.23 -19.57 -15.44
C GLY A 354 5.43 -18.38 -14.95
N TRP A 355 6.02 -17.19 -14.82
CA TRP A 355 5.27 -15.94 -14.65
C TRP A 355 4.33 -15.70 -15.84
N LYS A 356 3.32 -14.86 -15.65
CA LYS A 356 2.31 -14.60 -16.67
C LYS A 356 2.06 -13.12 -16.88
N TYR A 357 1.84 -12.75 -18.14
CA TYR A 357 1.28 -11.47 -18.56
C TYR A 357 -0.08 -11.74 -19.17
N SER A 358 -1.13 -11.04 -18.74
CA SER A 358 -2.46 -11.10 -19.36
C SER A 358 -3.03 -9.72 -19.67
N ASP A 359 -3.96 -9.71 -20.61
CA ASP A 359 -4.82 -8.58 -20.95
C ASP A 359 -6.21 -8.68 -20.27
N ALA A 360 -7.10 -7.73 -20.55
CA ALA A 360 -8.49 -7.75 -20.05
C ALA A 360 -9.32 -8.97 -20.49
N THR A 361 -8.84 -9.80 -21.44
CA THR A 361 -9.54 -11.00 -21.94
C THR A 361 -9.17 -12.29 -21.19
N ALA A 362 -8.28 -12.19 -20.19
CA ALA A 362 -7.71 -13.31 -19.43
C ALA A 362 -6.87 -14.30 -20.26
N ASN A 363 -6.55 -13.97 -21.51
CA ASN A 363 -5.51 -14.68 -22.26
C ASN A 363 -4.15 -14.32 -21.66
N ALA A 364 -3.33 -15.33 -21.37
CA ALA A 364 -2.06 -15.12 -20.67
C ALA A 364 -0.86 -15.68 -21.45
N GLY A 365 0.12 -14.83 -21.71
CA GLY A 365 1.46 -15.22 -22.13
C GLY A 365 2.26 -15.75 -20.94
N THR A 366 3.02 -16.83 -21.13
CA THR A 366 3.88 -17.41 -20.08
C THR A 366 5.34 -17.08 -20.34
N PHE A 367 6.02 -16.56 -19.33
CA PHE A 367 7.43 -16.16 -19.40
C PHE A 367 8.35 -17.40 -19.43
N PRO A 368 9.39 -17.39 -20.29
CA PRO A 368 10.48 -18.37 -20.23
C PRO A 368 11.38 -18.12 -19.01
N ALA A 369 12.37 -19.00 -18.80
CA ALA A 369 13.39 -18.77 -17.79
C ALA A 369 14.20 -17.51 -18.10
N TYR A 370 14.16 -16.54 -17.20
CA TYR A 370 14.92 -15.30 -17.27
C TYR A 370 15.22 -14.81 -15.85
N LEU A 371 16.46 -14.42 -15.58
CA LEU A 371 16.87 -13.89 -14.28
C LEU A 371 16.79 -12.36 -14.31
N LEU A 372 15.68 -11.84 -13.81
CA LEU A 372 15.45 -10.40 -13.66
C LEU A 372 16.19 -9.89 -12.43
N LYS A 373 17.30 -9.18 -12.66
CA LYS A 373 18.16 -8.64 -11.60
C LYS A 373 17.55 -7.36 -11.00
N PRO A 374 17.95 -6.97 -9.77
CA PRO A 374 17.62 -5.65 -9.22
C PRO A 374 17.99 -4.54 -10.19
N ASP A 375 17.18 -3.48 -10.23
CA ASP A 375 17.42 -2.25 -10.99
C ASP A 375 17.60 -2.45 -12.50
N THR A 376 16.91 -3.43 -13.07
CA THR A 376 16.94 -3.70 -14.51
C THR A 376 15.56 -3.62 -15.15
N TYR A 377 15.54 -3.09 -16.38
CA TYR A 377 14.39 -3.02 -17.28
C TYR A 377 14.45 -4.17 -18.27
N ILE A 378 13.29 -4.76 -18.59
CA ILE A 378 13.17 -5.73 -19.68
C ILE A 378 11.95 -5.43 -20.55
N ILE A 379 12.16 -5.56 -21.86
CA ILE A 379 11.13 -5.40 -22.89
C ILE A 379 10.44 -6.75 -23.09
N ILE A 380 9.11 -6.77 -23.04
CA ILE A 380 8.28 -7.95 -23.29
C ILE A 380 7.47 -7.72 -24.56
N CYS A 381 7.62 -8.60 -25.54
CA CYS A 381 6.91 -8.53 -26.81
C CYS A 381 6.56 -9.95 -27.31
N ALA A 382 5.90 -10.06 -28.46
CA ALA A 382 5.74 -11.36 -29.11
C ALA A 382 7.11 -11.96 -29.49
N ALA A 383 7.22 -13.30 -29.43
CA ALA A 383 8.46 -14.01 -29.72
C ALA A 383 9.03 -13.69 -31.11
N ALA A 384 8.15 -13.48 -32.10
CA ALA A 384 8.52 -13.11 -33.46
C ALA A 384 9.19 -11.72 -33.55
N ASP A 385 8.84 -10.80 -32.65
CA ASP A 385 9.27 -9.39 -32.70
C ASP A 385 10.52 -9.13 -31.87
N THR A 386 11.04 -10.13 -31.16
CA THR A 386 12.25 -9.99 -30.32
C THR A 386 13.45 -9.42 -31.07
N SER A 387 13.59 -9.72 -32.36
CA SER A 387 14.69 -9.19 -33.18
C SER A 387 14.61 -7.67 -33.38
N LEU A 388 13.41 -7.09 -33.35
CA LEU A 388 13.16 -5.65 -33.49
C LEU A 388 13.58 -4.89 -32.24
N TYR A 389 13.40 -5.49 -31.06
CA TYR A 389 13.65 -4.85 -29.75
C TYR A 389 15.05 -5.10 -29.17
N LYS A 390 15.78 -6.11 -29.66
CA LYS A 390 17.19 -6.38 -29.27
C LYS A 390 18.12 -5.16 -29.31
N PRO A 391 18.03 -4.23 -30.29
CA PRO A 391 18.88 -3.04 -30.31
C PRO A 391 18.61 -2.05 -29.18
N PHE A 392 17.44 -2.12 -28.52
CA PHE A 392 17.01 -1.20 -27.48
C PHE A 392 17.40 -1.66 -26.07
N GLY A 393 17.39 -2.98 -25.82
CA GLY A 393 17.77 -3.53 -24.53
C GLY A 393 17.54 -5.04 -24.38
N SER A 394 17.50 -5.49 -23.13
CA SER A 394 17.13 -6.87 -22.80
C SER A 394 15.67 -7.13 -23.19
N VAL A 395 15.43 -8.18 -23.98
CA VAL A 395 14.10 -8.52 -24.48
C VAL A 395 13.74 -9.96 -24.14
N VAL A 396 12.50 -10.17 -23.72
CA VAL A 396 11.88 -11.48 -23.51
C VAL A 396 10.68 -11.61 -24.46
N GLY A 397 10.75 -12.56 -25.37
CA GLY A 397 9.67 -12.87 -26.29
C GLY A 397 8.71 -13.90 -25.70
N LEU A 398 7.41 -13.62 -25.75
CA LEU A 398 6.36 -14.57 -25.35
C LEU A 398 5.80 -15.29 -26.57
N ASN A 399 5.63 -16.62 -26.47
CA ASN A 399 5.00 -17.40 -27.54
C ASN A 399 3.55 -16.99 -27.79
N ILE A 400 2.87 -16.53 -26.74
CA ILE A 400 1.56 -15.88 -26.79
C ILE A 400 1.77 -14.52 -26.14
N PHE A 401 1.59 -13.45 -26.91
CA PHE A 401 1.57 -12.09 -26.39
C PHE A 401 0.14 -11.55 -26.54
N PRO A 402 -0.59 -11.38 -25.44
CA PRO A 402 -1.89 -10.70 -25.44
C PRO A 402 -1.76 -9.30 -26.07
N SER A 403 -2.57 -9.03 -27.10
CA SER A 403 -2.54 -7.77 -27.84
C SER A 403 -3.05 -6.62 -26.98
N LEU A 404 -2.45 -5.44 -27.12
CA LEU A 404 -2.80 -4.24 -26.38
C LEU A 404 -3.84 -3.41 -27.16
N ASN A 405 -5.02 -3.15 -26.57
CA ASN A 405 -6.05 -2.34 -27.24
C ASN A 405 -5.72 -0.83 -27.24
N ASP A 406 -5.82 -0.16 -28.41
CA ASP A 406 -5.51 1.28 -28.57
C ASP A 406 -6.35 2.19 -27.66
N SER A 407 -7.64 1.88 -27.48
CA SER A 407 -8.56 2.69 -26.68
C SER A 407 -8.37 2.54 -25.16
N GLY A 408 -7.68 1.48 -24.73
CA GLY A 408 -7.46 1.13 -23.33
C GLY A 408 -7.54 -0.38 -23.09
N ASP A 409 -6.74 -0.87 -22.15
CA ASP A 409 -6.65 -2.28 -21.75
C ASP A 409 -6.18 -2.44 -20.30
N ASP A 410 -6.27 -3.67 -19.79
CA ASP A 410 -5.63 -4.09 -18.54
C ASP A 410 -4.31 -4.79 -18.88
N VAL A 411 -3.21 -4.42 -18.21
CA VAL A 411 -1.91 -5.08 -18.30
C VAL A 411 -1.61 -5.66 -16.93
N GLU A 412 -1.74 -6.98 -16.80
CA GLU A 412 -1.59 -7.69 -15.54
C GLU A 412 -0.35 -8.58 -15.54
N LEU A 413 0.47 -8.46 -14.49
CA LEU A 413 1.66 -9.28 -14.29
C LEU A 413 1.45 -10.19 -13.07
N PHE A 414 1.57 -11.50 -13.27
CA PHE A 414 1.47 -12.51 -12.22
C PHE A 414 2.77 -13.29 -12.07
N ASP A 415 3.09 -13.68 -10.85
CA ASP A 415 4.17 -14.62 -10.61
C ASP A 415 3.77 -16.07 -11.00
N ALA A 416 4.72 -16.99 -10.85
CA ALA A 416 4.50 -18.41 -11.16
C ALA A 416 3.48 -19.11 -10.24
N ALA A 417 3.17 -18.55 -9.06
CA ALA A 417 2.16 -19.04 -8.15
C ALA A 417 0.76 -18.46 -8.43
N GLY A 418 0.66 -17.50 -9.36
CA GLY A 418 -0.57 -16.80 -9.72
C GLY A 418 -0.88 -15.59 -8.84
N GLN A 419 0.08 -15.10 -8.05
CA GLN A 419 -0.06 -13.85 -7.31
C GLN A 419 0.08 -12.66 -8.26
N LEU A 420 -0.86 -11.71 -8.19
CA LEU A 420 -0.77 -10.45 -8.93
C LEU A 420 0.38 -9.61 -8.37
N ILE A 421 1.36 -9.33 -9.22
CA ILE A 421 2.56 -8.55 -8.91
C ILE A 421 2.35 -7.08 -9.27
N ASP A 422 1.81 -6.79 -10.46
CA ASP A 422 1.45 -5.43 -10.86
C ASP A 422 0.27 -5.41 -11.84
N LEU A 423 -0.42 -4.27 -11.90
CA LEU A 423 -1.57 -4.04 -12.77
C LEU A 423 -1.63 -2.58 -13.24
N VAL A 424 -1.75 -2.38 -14.54
CA VAL A 424 -2.02 -1.07 -15.16
C VAL A 424 -3.28 -1.16 -16.01
N ARG A 425 -4.25 -0.29 -15.73
CA ARG A 425 -5.48 -0.15 -16.54
C ARG A 425 -5.47 1.14 -17.31
N TYR A 426 -4.90 1.16 -18.52
CA TYR A 426 -4.72 2.39 -19.26
C TYR A 426 -5.92 2.69 -20.15
N THR A 427 -6.06 3.97 -20.54
CA THR A 427 -7.02 4.41 -21.55
C THR A 427 -6.37 5.46 -22.44
N SER A 428 -6.87 5.68 -23.66
CA SER A 428 -6.29 6.68 -24.59
C SER A 428 -6.24 8.12 -24.04
N SER A 429 -7.06 8.44 -23.02
CA SER A 429 -6.97 9.72 -22.31
C SER A 429 -5.67 9.92 -21.53
N TRP A 430 -4.96 8.84 -21.16
CA TRP A 430 -3.73 8.87 -20.36
C TRP A 430 -2.55 9.47 -21.14
N TYR A 431 -2.62 9.55 -22.47
CA TYR A 431 -1.60 10.21 -23.28
C TYR A 431 -1.52 11.73 -22.99
N ARG A 432 -2.60 12.34 -22.45
CA ARG A 432 -2.74 13.77 -22.10
C ARG A 432 -2.50 14.80 -23.22
N GLU A 433 -2.09 14.34 -24.40
CA GLU A 433 -1.86 15.17 -25.58
C GLU A 433 -2.68 14.60 -26.75
N ALA A 434 -3.38 15.48 -27.48
CA ALA A 434 -4.26 15.07 -28.57
C ALA A 434 -3.48 14.51 -29.77
N ALA A 435 -2.24 14.95 -30.00
CA ALA A 435 -1.43 14.43 -31.11
C ALA A 435 -0.84 13.05 -30.80
N LYS A 436 -0.46 12.78 -29.54
CA LYS A 436 0.23 11.54 -29.15
C LYS A 436 -0.70 10.35 -28.93
N ARG A 437 -1.99 10.60 -28.70
CA ARG A 437 -3.01 9.54 -28.57
C ARG A 437 -3.42 8.93 -29.91
N GLU A 438 -2.97 9.49 -31.02
CA GLU A 438 -3.31 9.03 -32.36
C GLU A 438 -2.35 7.94 -32.86
N GLY A 439 -1.35 7.53 -32.05
CA GLY A 439 -0.42 6.43 -32.32
C GLY A 439 1.05 6.83 -32.44
N GLY A 440 1.94 5.84 -32.31
CA GLY A 440 3.40 6.00 -32.42
C GLY A 440 4.11 6.42 -31.14
N TRP A 441 3.39 6.52 -30.02
CA TRP A 441 3.93 6.89 -28.71
C TRP A 441 3.60 5.83 -27.67
N SER A 442 4.52 5.57 -26.73
CA SER A 442 4.25 4.75 -25.55
C SER A 442 3.69 5.58 -24.41
N LEU A 443 2.93 4.93 -23.53
CA LEU A 443 2.64 5.44 -22.19
C LEU A 443 3.79 5.04 -21.27
N GLU A 444 4.32 6.00 -20.52
CA GLU A 444 5.41 5.81 -19.58
C GLU A 444 4.96 6.14 -18.14
N LEU A 445 5.37 5.30 -17.21
CA LEU A 445 5.27 5.56 -15.77
C LEU A 445 6.20 6.71 -15.41
N MET A 446 5.68 7.77 -14.78
CA MET A 446 6.48 8.94 -14.44
C MET A 446 7.47 8.68 -13.30
N GLN A 447 7.12 7.82 -12.34
CA GLN A 447 7.90 7.56 -11.13
C GLN A 447 7.85 6.08 -10.74
N VAL A 448 8.97 5.37 -10.88
CA VAL A 448 9.08 3.93 -10.55
C VAL A 448 8.88 3.61 -9.06
N ASN A 449 9.09 4.61 -8.19
CA ASN A 449 8.92 4.50 -6.75
C ASN A 449 7.64 5.15 -6.23
N SER A 450 6.70 5.53 -7.12
CA SER A 450 5.44 6.15 -6.71
C SER A 450 4.65 5.23 -5.76
N LEU A 451 4.05 5.84 -4.75
CA LEU A 451 3.05 5.22 -3.87
C LEU A 451 1.65 5.28 -4.49
N CYS A 452 1.45 6.17 -5.45
CA CYS A 452 0.20 6.31 -6.19
C CYS A 452 0.16 5.36 -7.40
N THR A 453 -1.04 5.09 -7.89
CA THR A 453 -1.27 4.26 -9.08
C THR A 453 -2.30 4.91 -10.00
N GLY A 454 -2.47 4.35 -11.20
CA GLY A 454 -3.48 4.80 -12.16
C GLY A 454 -3.08 6.03 -12.96
N ALA A 455 -4.06 6.66 -13.62
CA ALA A 455 -3.88 7.67 -14.66
C ALA A 455 -2.99 8.85 -14.27
N SER A 456 -3.01 9.22 -12.99
CA SER A 456 -2.22 10.34 -12.47
C SER A 456 -0.73 10.10 -12.59
N GLN A 457 -0.27 8.84 -12.67
CA GLN A 457 1.14 8.43 -12.70
C GLN A 457 1.69 8.15 -14.11
N TRP A 458 0.85 8.26 -15.14
CA TRP A 458 1.21 7.92 -16.52
C TRP A 458 0.94 9.10 -17.46
N LYS A 459 1.79 9.23 -18.48
CA LYS A 459 1.63 10.13 -19.62
C LYS A 459 2.34 9.53 -20.84
N ALA A 460 2.00 10.00 -22.04
CA ALA A 460 2.76 9.71 -23.24
C ALA A 460 4.24 10.08 -23.10
N SER A 461 5.13 9.29 -23.70
CA SER A 461 6.56 9.56 -23.76
C SER A 461 6.89 10.99 -24.23
N GLU A 462 7.97 11.55 -23.69
CA GLU A 462 8.61 12.78 -24.16
C GLU A 462 9.86 12.49 -25.00
N ASN A 463 10.22 11.22 -25.18
CA ASN A 463 11.31 10.83 -26.06
C ASN A 463 10.92 11.10 -27.52
N PRO A 464 11.74 11.83 -28.31
CA PRO A 464 11.45 12.10 -29.72
C PRO A 464 11.22 10.86 -30.60
N ARG A 465 11.68 9.67 -30.17
CA ARG A 465 11.48 8.41 -30.89
C ARG A 465 10.09 7.78 -30.70
N GLY A 466 9.31 8.27 -29.73
CA GLY A 466 8.01 7.73 -29.36
C GLY A 466 8.01 6.93 -28.04
N GLY A 467 9.17 6.52 -27.52
CA GLY A 467 9.28 5.79 -26.24
C GLY A 467 10.72 5.49 -25.83
N THR A 468 10.89 4.76 -24.73
CA THR A 468 12.17 4.44 -24.07
C THR A 468 12.40 2.94 -23.80
N PRO A 469 12.04 2.00 -24.70
CA PRO A 469 12.20 0.58 -24.42
C PRO A 469 13.64 0.23 -24.02
N GLY A 470 13.78 -0.50 -22.93
CA GLY A 470 15.04 -0.94 -22.35
C GLY A 470 15.82 0.15 -21.61
N GLN A 471 15.28 1.35 -21.44
CA GLN A 471 15.94 2.52 -20.85
C GLN A 471 15.04 3.17 -19.78
N PRO A 472 15.59 4.01 -18.88
CA PRO A 472 14.76 4.79 -17.98
C PRO A 472 13.79 5.70 -18.76
N ASN A 473 12.52 5.69 -18.35
CA ASN A 473 11.47 6.53 -18.91
C ASN A 473 11.86 8.01 -19.04
N SER A 474 11.44 8.62 -20.13
CA SER A 474 11.69 10.03 -20.44
C SER A 474 11.04 11.00 -19.45
N LEU A 475 9.96 10.56 -18.79
CA LEU A 475 9.20 11.32 -17.79
C LEU A 475 9.77 11.25 -16.37
N ARG A 476 10.92 10.59 -16.16
CA ARG A 476 11.51 10.41 -14.83
C ARG A 476 11.97 11.75 -14.25
N GLN A 477 11.09 12.41 -13.49
CA GLN A 477 11.46 13.53 -12.63
C GLN A 477 11.98 13.03 -11.28
N THR A 478 12.59 13.90 -10.48
CA THR A 478 12.71 13.65 -9.04
C THR A 478 11.93 14.77 -8.41
N ASP A 479 10.72 14.46 -7.95
CA ASP A 479 10.01 15.42 -7.13
C ASP A 479 10.64 15.41 -5.74
N ALA A 480 11.05 16.57 -5.26
CA ALA A 480 11.58 16.77 -3.92
C ALA A 480 10.78 17.82 -3.14
N ALA A 481 9.74 18.40 -3.76
CA ALA A 481 8.83 19.31 -3.09
C ALA A 481 7.87 18.50 -2.22
N ALA A 482 7.48 19.07 -1.10
CA ALA A 482 6.53 18.44 -0.19
C ALA A 482 5.18 19.15 -0.28
N PRO A 483 4.06 18.43 -0.11
CA PRO A 483 2.75 19.00 -0.39
C PRO A 483 2.41 20.17 0.54
N VAL A 484 1.89 21.24 -0.05
CA VAL A 484 1.52 22.48 0.64
C VAL A 484 0.00 22.65 0.61
N LEU A 485 -0.58 22.84 1.79
CA LEU A 485 -1.99 23.21 1.94
C LEU A 485 -2.19 24.63 1.42
N LEU A 486 -2.82 24.79 0.26
CA LEU A 486 -3.08 26.08 -0.35
C LEU A 486 -4.29 26.77 0.27
N GLN A 487 -5.43 26.06 0.34
CA GLN A 487 -6.71 26.63 0.73
C GLN A 487 -7.51 25.71 1.64
N ALA A 488 -8.40 26.30 2.43
CA ALA A 488 -9.41 25.60 3.20
C ALA A 488 -10.68 26.45 3.27
N PHE A 489 -11.84 25.85 2.99
CA PHE A 489 -13.13 26.53 3.10
C PHE A 489 -14.24 25.59 3.55
N ALA A 490 -15.22 26.14 4.28
CA ALA A 490 -16.41 25.40 4.68
C ALA A 490 -17.40 25.36 3.51
N THR A 491 -17.72 24.16 3.02
CA THR A 491 -18.74 23.95 1.96
C THR A 491 -20.13 23.69 2.55
N GLY A 492 -20.21 23.51 3.87
CA GLY A 492 -21.44 23.34 4.63
C GLY A 492 -21.14 23.30 6.12
N PRO A 493 -22.17 23.15 6.98
CA PRO A 493 -21.97 23.14 8.42
C PRO A 493 -21.09 21.99 8.90
N GLU A 494 -21.09 20.84 8.22
CA GLU A 494 -20.30 19.67 8.64
C GLU A 494 -19.18 19.32 7.66
N LYS A 495 -18.86 20.23 6.73
CA LYS A 495 -17.91 19.96 5.65
C LYS A 495 -16.89 21.06 5.48
N ILE A 496 -15.63 20.66 5.40
CA ILE A 496 -14.51 21.51 5.03
C ILE A 496 -13.82 20.88 3.83
N TRP A 497 -13.55 21.66 2.80
CA TRP A 497 -12.76 21.25 1.64
C TRP A 497 -11.39 21.92 1.70
N LEU A 498 -10.36 21.16 1.32
CA LEU A 498 -8.95 21.55 1.33
C LEU A 498 -8.34 21.36 -0.06
N GLN A 499 -7.50 22.30 -0.49
CA GLN A 499 -6.69 22.19 -1.71
C GLN A 499 -5.21 22.13 -1.38
N PHE A 500 -4.50 21.23 -2.04
CA PHE A 500 -3.04 21.12 -2.05
C PHE A 500 -2.47 21.50 -3.42
N ASP A 501 -1.20 21.86 -3.48
CA ASP A 501 -0.50 22.22 -4.72
C ASP A 501 -0.13 21.01 -5.59
N GLU A 502 -0.17 19.80 -5.03
CA GLU A 502 0.22 18.57 -5.72
C GLU A 502 -0.61 17.34 -5.28
N PRO A 503 -0.57 16.23 -6.05
CA PRO A 503 -1.24 14.97 -5.71
C PRO A 503 -0.72 14.32 -4.43
N LEU A 504 -1.64 13.94 -3.54
CA LEU A 504 -1.33 13.29 -2.27
C LEU A 504 -1.30 11.75 -2.39
N ASP A 505 -0.53 11.10 -1.50
CA ASP A 505 -0.76 9.68 -1.18
C ASP A 505 -2.17 9.56 -0.58
N SER A 506 -3.09 9.00 -1.35
CA SER A 506 -4.50 8.98 -0.97
C SER A 506 -4.80 8.13 0.26
N LEU A 507 -3.95 7.15 0.58
CA LEU A 507 -4.11 6.33 1.79
C LEU A 507 -3.64 7.13 3.02
N ASP A 508 -2.47 7.76 2.94
CA ASP A 508 -1.94 8.63 4.02
C ASP A 508 -2.86 9.84 4.26
N ALA A 509 -3.37 10.45 3.18
CA ALA A 509 -4.24 11.62 3.24
C ALA A 509 -5.67 11.31 3.70
N ALA A 510 -6.13 10.06 3.62
CA ALA A 510 -7.44 9.64 4.13
C ALA A 510 -7.45 9.40 5.66
N GLU A 511 -6.31 9.48 6.34
CA GLU A 511 -6.24 9.29 7.79
C GLU A 511 -6.79 10.50 8.57
N VAL A 512 -7.83 10.29 9.38
CA VAL A 512 -8.44 11.33 10.23
C VAL A 512 -7.43 11.98 11.17
N SER A 513 -6.46 11.22 11.68
CA SER A 513 -5.41 11.69 12.62
C SER A 513 -4.52 12.79 12.05
N LYS A 514 -4.52 12.97 10.73
CA LYS A 514 -3.73 14.00 10.03
C LYS A 514 -4.36 15.39 10.12
N TYR A 515 -5.61 15.50 10.56
CA TYR A 515 -6.38 16.73 10.53
C TYR A 515 -6.93 17.06 11.91
N ALA A 516 -6.79 18.32 12.31
CA ALA A 516 -7.41 18.86 13.52
C ALA A 516 -8.13 20.16 13.20
N VAL A 517 -9.35 20.34 13.71
CA VAL A 517 -10.13 21.57 13.54
C VAL A 517 -10.38 22.19 14.91
N SER A 518 -9.82 23.38 15.11
CA SER A 518 -9.92 24.11 16.37
C SER A 518 -10.79 25.37 16.21
N PRO A 519 -11.53 25.79 17.25
CA PRO A 519 -11.68 25.14 18.56
C PRO A 519 -12.72 24.00 18.53
N GLY A 520 -12.35 22.85 19.10
CA GLY A 520 -13.30 21.84 19.58
C GLY A 520 -14.11 21.06 18.54
N VAL A 521 -13.70 21.02 17.27
CA VAL A 521 -14.42 20.29 16.22
C VAL A 521 -13.63 19.03 15.83
N ALA A 522 -14.22 17.87 16.10
CA ALA A 522 -13.63 16.60 15.68
C ALA A 522 -13.92 16.32 14.20
N VAL A 523 -12.92 15.79 13.48
CA VAL A 523 -13.08 15.27 12.12
C VAL A 523 -13.60 13.83 12.24
N SER A 524 -14.72 13.51 11.60
CA SER A 524 -15.35 12.19 11.63
C SER A 524 -14.95 11.32 10.44
N ARG A 525 -14.70 11.93 9.29
CA ARG A 525 -14.29 11.25 8.06
C ARG A 525 -13.43 12.18 7.21
N VAL A 526 -12.50 11.57 6.48
CA VAL A 526 -11.70 12.25 5.46
C VAL A 526 -11.88 11.51 4.14
N GLN A 527 -12.04 12.26 3.06
CA GLN A 527 -12.10 11.73 1.72
C GLN A 527 -11.20 12.56 0.81
N VAL A 528 -10.25 11.91 0.15
CA VAL A 528 -9.50 12.52 -0.95
C VAL A 528 -10.42 12.58 -2.17
N THR A 529 -10.56 13.76 -2.76
CA THR A 529 -11.45 14.04 -3.90
C THR A 529 -10.66 14.53 -5.11
N GLY A 530 -11.35 14.67 -6.24
CA GLY A 530 -10.75 15.13 -7.49
C GLY A 530 -9.93 14.07 -8.23
N ALA A 531 -9.86 14.18 -9.56
CA ALA A 531 -9.09 13.25 -10.39
C ALA A 531 -7.56 13.41 -10.22
N SER A 532 -7.12 14.54 -9.66
CA SER A 532 -5.71 14.85 -9.40
C SER A 532 -5.23 14.46 -8.00
N LEU A 533 -6.10 13.94 -7.12
CA LEU A 533 -5.77 13.59 -5.72
C LEU A 533 -5.15 14.73 -4.90
N SER A 534 -5.42 15.98 -5.28
CA SER A 534 -4.90 17.19 -4.61
C SER A 534 -5.95 17.88 -3.73
N GLU A 535 -7.13 17.26 -3.58
CA GLU A 535 -8.25 17.81 -2.84
C GLU A 535 -8.67 16.87 -1.71
N VAL A 536 -9.07 17.43 -0.58
CA VAL A 536 -9.54 16.66 0.58
C VAL A 536 -10.83 17.26 1.13
N GLU A 537 -11.87 16.45 1.26
CA GLU A 537 -13.09 16.79 1.98
C GLU A 537 -13.05 16.18 3.39
N LEU A 538 -13.09 17.02 4.40
CA LEU A 538 -13.31 16.66 5.80
C LEU A 538 -14.80 16.67 6.10
N THR A 539 -15.31 15.59 6.68
CA THR A 539 -16.60 15.57 7.37
C THR A 539 -16.37 15.75 8.86
N LEU A 540 -17.14 16.60 9.50
CA LEU A 540 -17.00 16.96 10.92
C LEU A 540 -18.03 16.22 11.76
N ALA A 541 -17.71 15.95 13.03
CA ALA A 541 -18.62 15.32 13.98
C ALA A 541 -19.62 16.31 14.59
N THR A 542 -19.28 17.61 14.58
CA THR A 542 -20.11 18.70 15.08
C THR A 542 -20.15 19.82 14.06
N PRO A 543 -21.32 20.42 13.80
CA PRO A 543 -21.45 21.47 12.81
C PRO A 543 -20.68 22.73 13.23
N LEU A 544 -19.95 23.31 12.28
CA LEU A 544 -19.38 24.64 12.35
C LEU A 544 -20.48 25.65 12.64
N GLN A 545 -20.19 26.58 13.54
CA GLN A 545 -21.08 27.68 13.85
C GLN A 545 -20.87 28.82 12.83
N PRO A 546 -21.92 29.31 12.16
CA PRO A 546 -21.80 30.43 11.23
C PRO A 546 -21.09 31.63 11.87
N GLY A 547 -20.17 32.26 11.13
CA GLY A 547 -19.40 33.42 11.58
C GLY A 547 -18.29 33.14 12.60
N SER A 548 -18.16 31.91 13.10
CA SER A 548 -17.05 31.53 13.99
C SER A 548 -15.79 31.22 13.20
N ARG A 549 -14.62 31.65 13.72
CA ARG A 549 -13.31 31.34 13.12
C ARG A 549 -12.81 30.00 13.63
N TYR A 550 -12.52 29.11 12.69
CA TYR A 550 -11.87 27.83 12.93
C TYR A 550 -10.49 27.80 12.29
N VAL A 551 -9.59 26.96 12.80
CA VAL A 551 -8.29 26.70 12.20
C VAL A 551 -8.18 25.20 11.93
N VAL A 552 -8.04 24.86 10.65
CA VAL A 552 -7.67 23.51 10.21
C VAL A 552 -6.16 23.39 10.28
N THR A 553 -5.68 22.36 10.97
CA THR A 553 -4.26 22.00 11.05
C THR A 553 -4.05 20.64 10.37
N VAL A 554 -3.10 20.58 9.45
CA VAL A 554 -2.72 19.38 8.68
C VAL A 554 -1.34 18.89 9.12
N GLN A 555 -1.19 17.58 9.34
CA GLN A 555 -0.02 16.96 9.96
C GLN A 555 0.72 15.99 9.04
N GLY A 556 1.82 16.42 8.43
CA GLY A 556 2.84 15.51 7.88
C GLY A 556 2.32 14.53 6.82
N LEU A 557 1.44 15.02 5.94
CA LEU A 557 0.96 14.30 4.76
C LEU A 557 2.09 13.96 3.81
N ARG A 558 1.92 12.89 3.04
CA ARG A 558 2.82 12.52 1.94
C ARG A 558 2.20 12.78 0.58
N ASP A 559 3.03 13.13 -0.39
CA ASP A 559 2.67 13.12 -1.81
C ASP A 559 2.80 11.69 -2.40
N CYS A 560 2.53 11.57 -3.69
CA CYS A 560 2.72 10.33 -4.42
C CYS A 560 4.18 9.85 -4.49
N THR A 561 5.16 10.73 -4.33
CA THR A 561 6.59 10.39 -4.44
C THR A 561 7.24 10.05 -3.09
N GLY A 562 6.50 10.24 -1.99
CA GLY A 562 6.91 9.96 -0.62
C GLY A 562 7.47 11.18 0.13
N ASN A 563 7.53 12.36 -0.49
CA ASN A 563 7.89 13.62 0.15
C ASN A 563 6.88 13.97 1.23
N ARG A 564 7.37 14.45 2.36
CA ARG A 564 6.56 14.69 3.56
C ARG A 564 6.37 16.17 3.82
N ALA A 565 5.12 16.61 3.81
CA ALA A 565 4.71 17.94 4.22
C ALA A 565 5.24 18.32 5.61
N VAL A 566 5.52 19.61 5.80
CA VAL A 566 5.78 20.16 7.14
C VAL A 566 4.56 19.90 8.03
N ALA A 567 4.82 19.41 9.24
CA ALA A 567 3.78 19.15 10.22
C ALA A 567 3.20 20.47 10.75
N GLY A 568 1.87 20.56 10.84
CA GLY A 568 1.18 21.71 11.42
C GLY A 568 0.87 22.84 10.43
N GLN A 569 0.68 22.53 9.13
CA GLN A 569 0.20 23.53 8.19
C GLN A 569 -1.21 23.98 8.57
N GLN A 570 -1.45 25.30 8.61
CA GLN A 570 -2.71 25.86 9.11
C GLN A 570 -3.43 26.72 8.07
N ARG A 571 -4.76 26.62 8.04
CA ARG A 571 -5.64 27.55 7.33
C ARG A 571 -6.85 27.90 8.18
N VAL A 572 -7.22 29.19 8.14
CA VAL A 572 -8.44 29.68 8.79
C VAL A 572 -9.64 29.30 7.93
N VAL A 573 -10.67 28.78 8.57
CA VAL A 573 -11.95 28.43 7.95
C VAL A 573 -13.06 29.13 8.71
N VAL A 574 -13.99 29.72 7.97
CA VAL A 574 -15.22 30.32 8.53
C VAL A 574 -16.38 29.74 7.74
N LEU A 575 -17.43 29.30 8.45
CA LEU A 575 -18.70 29.02 7.80
C LEU A 575 -19.42 30.36 7.59
N PRO A 576 -19.61 30.83 6.34
CA PRO A 576 -20.34 32.06 6.09
C PRO A 576 -21.81 31.90 6.51
N ALA A 577 -22.40 32.97 7.03
CA ALA A 577 -23.83 32.98 7.27
C ALA A 577 -24.59 33.24 5.96
N SER A 578 -25.85 32.82 5.90
CA SER A 578 -26.73 33.16 4.78
C SER A 578 -26.93 34.67 4.72
N ALA A 579 -26.57 35.26 3.58
CA ALA A 579 -26.78 36.66 3.32
C ALA A 579 -28.25 36.95 2.98
N GLN A 580 -28.67 38.15 3.30
CA GLN A 580 -29.99 38.70 3.02
C GLN A 580 -29.83 40.05 2.31
N ALA A 581 -30.91 40.50 1.65
CA ALA A 581 -30.93 41.82 1.04
C ALA A 581 -30.58 42.90 2.07
N GLY A 582 -29.65 43.78 1.70
CA GLY A 582 -29.12 44.83 2.56
C GLY A 582 -28.01 44.43 3.53
N ASP A 583 -27.57 43.15 3.60
CA ASP A 583 -26.38 42.78 4.39
C ASP A 583 -25.10 43.37 3.75
N VAL A 584 -24.98 43.23 2.44
CA VAL A 584 -23.92 43.83 1.61
C VAL A 584 -24.57 44.82 0.66
N VAL A 585 -24.03 46.04 0.60
CA VAL A 585 -24.59 47.14 -0.20
C VAL A 585 -23.51 47.81 -1.04
N VAL A 586 -23.93 48.46 -2.13
CA VAL A 586 -23.05 49.28 -2.98
C VAL A 586 -22.59 50.50 -2.16
N ASN A 587 -21.29 50.70 -2.05
CA ASN A 587 -20.69 51.78 -1.25
C ASN A 587 -20.15 52.93 -2.10
N GLU A 588 -19.63 52.63 -3.29
CA GLU A 588 -19.02 53.62 -4.17
C GLU A 588 -19.15 53.17 -5.63
N ILE A 589 -19.34 54.13 -6.54
CA ILE A 589 -19.51 53.87 -7.98
C ILE A 589 -18.65 54.86 -8.76
N LEU A 590 -17.68 54.38 -9.53
CA LEU A 590 -17.02 55.14 -10.57
C LEU A 590 -17.52 54.67 -11.93
N PHE A 591 -18.24 55.54 -12.63
CA PHE A 591 -18.89 55.29 -13.92
C PHE A 591 -18.46 56.29 -15.01
N ASN A 592 -17.50 57.17 -14.70
CA ASN A 592 -16.92 58.14 -15.63
C ASN A 592 -15.39 58.20 -15.39
N PRO A 593 -14.64 57.12 -15.65
CA PRO A 593 -13.21 57.06 -15.39
C PRO A 593 -12.45 58.01 -16.32
N ARG A 594 -11.24 58.41 -15.92
CA ARG A 594 -10.33 59.18 -16.78
C ARG A 594 -10.00 58.38 -18.04
N THR A 595 -9.54 59.05 -19.10
CA THR A 595 -9.07 58.39 -20.32
C THR A 595 -8.05 57.29 -20.01
N GLY A 596 -8.35 56.04 -20.37
CA GLY A 596 -7.51 54.86 -20.11
C GLY A 596 -7.68 54.25 -18.71
N GLY A 597 -8.58 54.79 -17.89
CA GLY A 597 -9.02 54.23 -16.62
C GLY A 597 -10.10 53.14 -16.78
N VAL A 598 -10.62 52.67 -15.66
CA VAL A 598 -11.63 51.59 -15.58
C VAL A 598 -12.73 51.95 -14.59
N ASP A 599 -13.94 51.50 -14.87
CA ASP A 599 -15.06 51.58 -13.94
C ASP A 599 -14.79 50.72 -12.69
N PHE A 600 -15.42 51.09 -11.59
CA PHE A 600 -15.52 50.19 -10.43
C PHE A 600 -16.83 50.37 -9.66
N VAL A 601 -17.21 49.29 -8.98
CA VAL A 601 -18.26 49.27 -7.98
C VAL A 601 -17.66 48.75 -6.70
N GLU A 602 -17.74 49.53 -5.62
CA GLU A 602 -17.35 49.06 -4.30
C GLU A 602 -18.57 48.54 -3.54
N LEU A 603 -18.38 47.45 -2.81
CA LEU A 603 -19.34 46.88 -1.88
C LEU A 603 -18.86 47.05 -0.45
N VAL A 604 -19.78 47.24 0.49
CA VAL A 604 -19.51 47.18 1.93
C VAL A 604 -20.45 46.17 2.60
N ASN A 605 -19.90 45.29 3.43
CA ASN A 605 -20.70 44.44 4.30
C ASN A 605 -21.06 45.24 5.56
N ARG A 606 -22.30 45.71 5.64
CA ARG A 606 -22.79 46.46 6.81
C ARG A 606 -23.47 45.58 7.86
N SER A 607 -23.54 44.27 7.63
CA SER A 607 -24.08 43.30 8.58
C SER A 607 -23.03 42.89 9.63
N GLY A 608 -23.48 42.25 10.71
CA GLY A 608 -22.61 41.57 11.67
C GLY A 608 -22.16 40.16 11.24
N LYS A 609 -22.43 39.75 9.99
CA LYS A 609 -22.20 38.41 9.47
C LYS A 609 -20.93 38.36 8.63
N VAL A 610 -20.21 37.24 8.62
CA VAL A 610 -19.24 36.94 7.56
C VAL A 610 -20.01 36.42 6.35
N VAL A 611 -19.95 37.13 5.23
CA VAL A 611 -20.72 36.83 4.01
C VAL A 611 -19.80 36.27 2.94
N SER A 612 -20.21 35.18 2.27
CA SER A 612 -19.53 34.70 1.07
C SER A 612 -20.16 35.34 -0.17
N LEU A 613 -19.33 35.95 -1.02
CA LEU A 613 -19.69 36.49 -2.33
C LEU A 613 -19.59 35.45 -3.46
N GLN A 614 -19.39 34.18 -3.11
CA GLN A 614 -19.41 33.09 -4.09
C GLN A 614 -20.73 33.07 -4.85
N ASN A 615 -20.65 33.11 -6.19
CA ASN A 615 -21.78 33.13 -7.11
C ASN A 615 -22.69 34.37 -7.03
N TRP A 616 -22.31 35.41 -6.30
CA TRP A 616 -22.97 36.72 -6.38
C TRP A 616 -22.70 37.37 -7.72
N ARG A 617 -23.54 38.34 -8.10
CA ARG A 617 -23.48 38.95 -9.42
C ARG A 617 -23.63 40.47 -9.35
N LEU A 618 -22.88 41.17 -10.18
CA LEU A 618 -23.20 42.53 -10.58
C LEU A 618 -24.07 42.49 -11.84
N ALA A 619 -25.00 43.41 -11.93
CA ALA A 619 -25.89 43.58 -13.08
C ALA A 619 -26.27 45.06 -13.23
N ASN A 620 -27.03 45.36 -14.27
CA ASN A 620 -27.69 46.66 -14.48
C ASN A 620 -29.17 46.47 -14.83
N ARG A 621 -29.91 47.56 -15.08
CA ARG A 621 -31.30 47.50 -15.57
C ARG A 621 -31.38 47.94 -17.03
N GLU A 622 -32.14 47.18 -17.82
CA GLU A 622 -32.56 47.53 -19.18
C GLU A 622 -34.09 47.36 -19.31
N ALA A 623 -34.68 47.80 -20.44
CA ALA A 623 -36.12 47.94 -20.68
C ALA A 623 -36.95 46.64 -20.52
N GLY A 624 -37.11 46.16 -19.28
CA GLY A 624 -37.83 44.94 -18.92
C GLY A 624 -37.34 44.21 -17.66
N GLY A 625 -36.17 44.55 -17.08
CA GLY A 625 -35.68 43.88 -15.88
C GLY A 625 -34.17 44.01 -15.63
N VAL A 626 -33.65 43.09 -14.83
CA VAL A 626 -32.20 42.96 -14.57
C VAL A 626 -31.52 42.40 -15.83
N ALA A 627 -30.40 43.00 -16.22
CA ALA A 627 -29.65 42.66 -17.43
C ALA A 627 -28.13 42.66 -17.18
N ASN A 628 -27.37 42.16 -18.16
CA ASN A 628 -25.90 42.16 -18.17
C ASN A 628 -25.23 41.56 -16.92
N GLU A 629 -25.82 40.49 -16.35
CA GLU A 629 -25.26 39.82 -15.18
C GLU A 629 -23.79 39.39 -15.40
N ARG A 630 -22.95 39.65 -14.40
CA ARG A 630 -21.55 39.20 -14.31
C ARG A 630 -21.34 38.58 -12.94
N VAL A 631 -20.95 37.30 -12.93
CA VAL A 631 -20.60 36.60 -11.68
C VAL A 631 -19.31 37.21 -11.13
N ILE A 632 -19.32 37.57 -9.84
CA ILE A 632 -18.15 38.14 -9.15
C ILE A 632 -17.04 37.08 -9.07
N THR A 633 -17.38 35.89 -8.58
CA THR A 633 -16.47 34.74 -8.51
C THR A 633 -17.24 33.43 -8.33
N ALA A 634 -16.72 32.34 -8.89
CA ALA A 634 -17.21 30.99 -8.61
C ALA A 634 -16.56 30.37 -7.36
N GLN A 635 -15.45 30.95 -6.89
CA GLN A 635 -14.71 30.50 -5.71
C GLN A 635 -15.20 31.21 -4.44
N PRO A 636 -15.05 30.59 -3.25
CA PRO A 636 -15.35 31.26 -1.99
C PRO A 636 -14.56 32.57 -1.82
N LEU A 637 -15.29 33.68 -1.67
CA LEU A 637 -14.72 35.00 -1.38
C LEU A 637 -15.46 35.58 -0.18
N LEU A 638 -14.78 35.66 0.96
CA LEU A 638 -15.38 36.10 2.21
C LEU A 638 -15.26 37.62 2.37
N LEU A 639 -16.36 38.24 2.79
CA LEU A 639 -16.45 39.65 3.15
C LEU A 639 -16.83 39.75 4.64
N GLU A 640 -15.90 40.22 5.46
CA GLU A 640 -16.06 40.35 6.92
C GLU A 640 -16.99 41.52 7.29
N PRO A 641 -17.57 41.56 8.51
CA PRO A 641 -18.34 42.70 8.99
C PRO A 641 -17.58 44.02 8.87
N GLY A 642 -18.19 45.02 8.25
CA GLY A 642 -17.63 46.35 8.01
C GLY A 642 -16.57 46.43 6.90
N GLN A 643 -16.27 45.32 6.22
CA GLN A 643 -15.24 45.28 5.20
C GLN A 643 -15.73 45.80 3.84
N TYR A 644 -14.85 46.52 3.14
CA TYR A 644 -15.02 47.00 1.77
C TYR A 644 -14.41 46.02 0.75
N LEU A 645 -15.01 45.92 -0.44
CA LEU A 645 -14.47 45.18 -1.58
C LEU A 645 -14.77 45.92 -2.89
N VAL A 646 -13.72 46.23 -3.63
CA VAL A 646 -13.77 46.94 -4.91
C VAL A 646 -13.82 45.92 -6.05
N LEU A 647 -14.81 46.03 -6.92
CA LEU A 647 -15.00 45.19 -8.09
C LEU A 647 -14.66 46.00 -9.35
N THR A 648 -13.65 45.58 -10.11
CA THR A 648 -13.19 46.28 -11.32
C THR A 648 -12.66 45.32 -12.39
N SER A 649 -12.58 45.75 -13.64
CA SER A 649 -12.02 44.95 -14.74
C SER A 649 -10.50 44.86 -14.72
N SER A 650 -9.81 45.84 -14.13
CA SER A 650 -8.35 45.80 -13.92
C SER A 650 -7.96 46.50 -12.62
N PRO A 651 -7.68 45.73 -11.55
CA PRO A 651 -7.18 46.25 -10.28
C PRO A 651 -5.90 47.09 -10.44
N GLU A 652 -5.03 46.72 -11.38
CA GLU A 652 -3.73 47.37 -11.59
C GLU A 652 -3.91 48.76 -12.20
N VAL A 653 -4.82 48.92 -13.17
CA VAL A 653 -5.16 50.22 -13.74
C VAL A 653 -5.82 51.11 -12.68
N LEU A 654 -6.76 50.55 -11.91
CA LEU A 654 -7.45 51.30 -10.87
C LEU A 654 -6.49 51.79 -9.77
N LEU A 655 -5.57 50.95 -9.31
CA LEU A 655 -4.58 51.32 -8.29
C LEU A 655 -3.60 52.38 -8.79
N ARG A 656 -3.28 52.40 -10.09
CA ARG A 656 -2.45 53.45 -10.70
C ARG A 656 -3.17 54.81 -10.72
N GLU A 657 -4.48 54.81 -10.99
CA GLU A 657 -5.31 56.03 -11.00
C GLU A 657 -5.62 56.54 -9.58
N TYR A 658 -5.71 55.64 -8.61
CA TYR A 658 -5.97 55.95 -7.20
C TYR A 658 -4.94 55.25 -6.27
N PRO A 659 -3.71 55.78 -6.16
CA PRO A 659 -2.62 55.14 -5.40
C PRO A 659 -2.86 55.04 -3.89
N ALA A 660 -3.80 55.82 -3.35
CA ALA A 660 -4.23 55.73 -1.96
C ALA A 660 -5.20 54.57 -1.70
N GLY A 661 -5.68 53.90 -2.75
CA GLY A 661 -6.59 52.77 -2.66
C GLY A 661 -5.98 51.56 -1.94
N ASN A 662 -6.83 50.82 -1.24
CA ASN A 662 -6.38 49.61 -0.55
C ASN A 662 -6.37 48.42 -1.51
N ALA A 663 -5.21 48.13 -2.10
CA ALA A 663 -5.03 47.06 -3.10
C ALA A 663 -5.51 45.67 -2.64
N GLU A 664 -5.43 45.37 -1.33
CA GLU A 664 -5.91 44.08 -0.78
C GLU A 664 -7.44 43.94 -0.83
N ARG A 665 -8.16 45.03 -1.12
CA ARG A 665 -9.62 45.04 -1.28
C ARG A 665 -10.06 45.00 -2.73
N PHE A 666 -9.14 44.93 -3.69
CA PHE A 666 -9.48 44.97 -5.11
C PHE A 666 -9.67 43.56 -5.65
N TRP A 667 -10.78 43.35 -6.36
CA TRP A 667 -11.12 42.08 -6.99
C TRP A 667 -11.31 42.28 -8.49
N GLY A 668 -10.47 41.61 -9.26
CA GLY A 668 -10.51 41.63 -10.73
C GLY A 668 -11.63 40.76 -11.28
N MET A 669 -12.54 41.37 -12.03
CA MET A 669 -13.59 40.69 -12.78
C MET A 669 -13.22 40.64 -14.26
N GLY A 670 -13.52 39.53 -14.94
CA GLY A 670 -13.26 39.43 -16.40
C GLY A 670 -14.00 40.49 -17.23
N SER A 671 -15.14 40.98 -16.74
CA SER A 671 -15.80 42.20 -17.19
C SER A 671 -16.81 42.68 -16.15
N LEU A 672 -17.12 43.98 -16.16
CA LEU A 672 -18.26 44.55 -15.44
C LEU A 672 -19.50 44.61 -16.36
N PRO A 673 -20.72 44.73 -15.79
CA PRO A 673 -21.88 45.21 -16.53
C PRO A 673 -21.61 46.60 -17.12
N SER A 674 -22.37 47.00 -18.13
CA SER A 674 -22.24 48.33 -18.73
C SER A 674 -22.75 49.40 -17.75
N TYR A 675 -21.90 50.37 -17.41
CA TYR A 675 -22.21 51.52 -16.56
C TYR A 675 -21.96 52.83 -17.31
N PRO A 676 -22.92 53.35 -18.09
CA PRO A 676 -22.75 54.56 -18.89
C PRO A 676 -22.50 55.83 -18.07
N ASP A 677 -21.68 56.74 -18.60
CA ASP A 677 -21.29 58.03 -18.00
C ASP A 677 -22.48 58.96 -17.68
N ALA A 678 -23.58 58.85 -18.43
CA ALA A 678 -24.72 59.76 -18.28
C ALA A 678 -25.62 59.37 -17.09
N ALA A 679 -26.05 58.11 -17.05
CA ALA A 679 -26.91 57.52 -16.02
C ALA A 679 -27.00 55.99 -16.21
N GLY A 680 -27.24 55.28 -15.10
CA GLY A 680 -27.38 53.84 -15.10
C GLY A 680 -27.89 53.28 -13.78
N THR A 681 -27.75 51.98 -13.59
CA THR A 681 -28.13 51.30 -12.34
C THR A 681 -27.12 50.21 -12.04
N VAL A 682 -26.64 50.18 -10.80
CA VAL A 682 -25.88 49.06 -10.26
C VAL A 682 -26.85 48.17 -9.49
N VAL A 683 -26.96 46.91 -9.92
CA VAL A 683 -27.76 45.89 -9.24
C VAL A 683 -26.81 44.82 -8.69
N LEU A 684 -26.85 44.59 -7.39
CA LEU A 684 -26.15 43.49 -6.73
C LEU A 684 -27.14 42.35 -6.50
N LEU A 685 -26.81 41.16 -6.97
CA LEU A 685 -27.66 39.97 -6.84
C LEU A 685 -27.04 38.94 -5.91
N LEU A 686 -27.89 38.33 -5.09
CA LEU A 686 -27.61 37.11 -4.35
C LEU A 686 -27.41 35.92 -5.32
N PRO A 687 -26.85 34.78 -4.85
CA PRO A 687 -26.64 33.59 -5.69
C PRO A 687 -27.93 33.03 -6.33
N ASP A 688 -29.08 33.22 -5.69
CA ASP A 688 -30.41 32.84 -6.19
C ASP A 688 -31.03 33.87 -7.15
N ARG A 689 -30.28 34.92 -7.48
CA ARG A 689 -30.68 36.07 -8.31
C ARG A 689 -31.70 37.01 -7.68
N ALA A 690 -31.98 36.90 -6.39
CA ALA A 690 -32.70 37.95 -5.67
C ALA A 690 -31.85 39.23 -5.58
N VAL A 691 -32.48 40.40 -5.61
CA VAL A 691 -31.77 41.68 -5.48
C VAL A 691 -31.28 41.84 -4.03
N ALA A 692 -29.97 41.87 -3.86
CA ALA A 692 -29.30 42.13 -2.59
C ALA A 692 -29.28 43.63 -2.27
N ASP A 693 -28.91 44.43 -3.27
CA ASP A 693 -28.89 45.89 -3.21
C ASP A 693 -29.03 46.48 -4.61
N GLU A 694 -29.51 47.71 -4.71
CA GLU A 694 -29.67 48.42 -5.97
C GLU A 694 -29.50 49.92 -5.80
N VAL A 695 -28.73 50.54 -6.70
CA VAL A 695 -28.52 51.99 -6.73
C VAL A 695 -28.63 52.49 -8.17
N GLY A 696 -29.59 53.38 -8.43
CA GLY A 696 -29.62 54.18 -9.64
C GLY A 696 -28.64 55.36 -9.51
N TYR A 697 -27.87 55.62 -10.57
CA TYR A 697 -26.94 56.74 -10.62
C TYR A 697 -27.15 57.60 -11.87
N GLN A 698 -26.76 58.87 -11.78
CA GLN A 698 -26.79 59.85 -12.86
C GLN A 698 -25.64 60.85 -12.66
N SER A 699 -25.02 61.29 -13.76
CA SER A 699 -23.96 62.31 -13.77
C SER A 699 -24.34 63.59 -13.03
N SER A 700 -25.64 63.95 -13.02
CA SER A 700 -26.14 65.14 -12.32
C SER A 700 -26.17 65.02 -10.78
N GLN A 701 -25.87 63.85 -10.21
CA GLN A 701 -25.60 63.70 -8.78
C GLN A 701 -24.24 64.24 -8.37
N HIS A 702 -23.33 64.47 -9.32
CA HIS A 702 -22.10 65.15 -8.98
C HIS A 702 -22.37 66.58 -8.48
N PHE A 703 -21.56 67.04 -7.52
CA PHE A 703 -21.69 68.39 -7.01
C PHE A 703 -21.52 69.39 -8.16
N ARG A 704 -22.52 70.23 -8.38
CA ARG A 704 -22.64 71.05 -9.62
C ARG A 704 -21.49 72.02 -9.85
N LEU A 705 -20.67 72.30 -8.83
CA LEU A 705 -19.54 73.22 -8.93
C LEU A 705 -18.20 72.51 -9.16
N ILE A 706 -18.20 71.18 -9.28
CA ILE A 706 -17.04 70.43 -9.77
C ILE A 706 -16.86 70.78 -11.26
N SER A 707 -15.66 71.26 -11.60
CA SER A 707 -15.33 71.70 -12.96
C SER A 707 -15.09 70.55 -13.94
N ASP A 708 -14.65 69.41 -13.43
CA ASP A 708 -14.38 68.18 -14.19
C ASP A 708 -14.72 66.96 -13.32
N ALA A 709 -15.68 66.15 -13.76
CA ALA A 709 -16.14 64.97 -13.05
C ALA A 709 -15.46 63.68 -13.55
N GLU A 710 -14.51 63.75 -14.49
CA GLU A 710 -13.73 62.59 -14.91
C GLU A 710 -12.86 62.07 -13.76
N GLY A 711 -13.02 60.78 -13.45
CA GLY A 711 -12.33 60.14 -12.34
C GLY A 711 -12.85 60.56 -10.96
N VAL A 712 -14.04 61.16 -10.88
CA VAL A 712 -14.73 61.43 -9.60
C VAL A 712 -15.81 60.37 -9.39
N SER A 713 -15.76 59.62 -8.29
CA SER A 713 -16.77 58.62 -7.95
C SER A 713 -17.98 59.23 -7.24
N LEU A 714 -19.09 58.48 -7.22
CA LEU A 714 -20.19 58.70 -6.29
C LEU A 714 -20.02 57.81 -5.07
N GLU A 715 -19.91 58.43 -3.90
CA GLU A 715 -19.68 57.80 -2.61
C GLU A 715 -20.96 57.82 -1.77
N ARG A 716 -21.29 56.68 -1.17
CA ARG A 716 -22.34 56.58 -0.16
C ARG A 716 -22.00 57.44 1.05
N ILE A 717 -22.96 58.25 1.48
CA ILE A 717 -22.81 59.19 2.61
C ILE A 717 -23.09 58.46 3.92
N SER A 718 -24.21 57.72 4.03
CA SER A 718 -24.58 56.95 5.22
C SER A 718 -24.67 55.45 4.93
N VAL A 719 -23.78 54.67 5.55
CA VAL A 719 -23.73 53.19 5.43
C VAL A 719 -25.02 52.53 5.94
N THR A 720 -25.62 53.08 7.00
CA THR A 720 -26.88 52.59 7.57
C THR A 720 -28.12 53.09 6.82
N GLY A 721 -27.96 54.08 5.93
CA GLY A 721 -29.05 54.66 5.15
C GLY A 721 -29.53 53.78 3.99
N PRO A 722 -30.65 54.16 3.35
CA PRO A 722 -31.19 53.44 2.19
C PRO A 722 -30.30 53.61 0.95
N SER A 723 -30.37 52.64 0.04
CA SER A 723 -29.66 52.64 -1.25
C SER A 723 -30.44 53.44 -2.29
N VAL A 724 -30.41 54.77 -2.13
CA VAL A 724 -31.09 55.73 -3.01
C VAL A 724 -30.12 56.79 -3.48
N ALA A 725 -30.39 57.40 -4.63
CA ALA A 725 -29.54 58.44 -5.22
C ALA A 725 -29.16 59.58 -4.25
N ALA A 726 -30.08 59.96 -3.34
CA ALA A 726 -29.86 61.02 -2.34
C ALA A 726 -28.90 60.63 -1.20
N ASN A 727 -28.51 59.35 -1.09
CA ASN A 727 -27.51 58.86 -0.14
C ASN A 727 -26.12 58.74 -0.78
N PHE A 728 -25.93 59.31 -1.97
CA PHE A 728 -24.66 59.32 -2.68
C PHE A 728 -24.29 60.76 -3.03
N HIS A 729 -23.00 61.09 -2.92
CA HIS A 729 -22.47 62.38 -3.30
C HIS A 729 -21.12 62.21 -4.01
N SER A 730 -20.62 63.25 -4.68
CA SER A 730 -19.27 63.20 -5.26
C SER A 730 -18.23 62.96 -4.18
N ALA A 731 -17.24 62.11 -4.46
CA ALA A 731 -16.02 62.06 -3.70
C ALA A 731 -15.37 63.45 -3.59
N ALA A 732 -14.64 63.68 -2.51
CA ALA A 732 -13.94 64.94 -2.28
C ALA A 732 -12.94 65.22 -3.41
N THR A 733 -12.89 66.47 -3.85
CA THR A 733 -12.03 66.89 -4.99
C THR A 733 -10.55 66.50 -4.83
N PRO A 734 -9.94 66.55 -3.62
CA PRO A 734 -8.53 66.16 -3.43
C PRO A 734 -8.23 64.67 -3.64
N VAL A 735 -9.22 63.78 -3.53
CA VAL A 735 -9.02 62.32 -3.63
C VAL A 735 -9.66 61.71 -4.87
N GLY A 736 -10.78 62.27 -5.35
CA GLY A 736 -11.50 61.81 -6.54
C GLY A 736 -12.23 60.47 -6.38
N ALA A 737 -11.71 59.54 -5.59
CA ALA A 737 -12.39 58.30 -5.18
C ALA A 737 -11.69 57.71 -3.95
N THR A 738 -12.35 56.79 -3.26
CA THR A 738 -11.83 56.13 -2.04
C THR A 738 -11.84 54.59 -2.09
N PRO A 739 -11.38 53.98 -3.21
CA PRO A 739 -11.49 52.53 -3.39
C PRO A 739 -10.72 51.75 -2.31
N GLY A 740 -11.44 50.91 -1.57
CA GLY A 740 -10.96 49.97 -0.58
C GLY A 740 -10.89 50.52 0.85
N TYR A 741 -11.39 51.73 1.11
CA TYR A 741 -11.40 52.36 2.45
C TYR A 741 -12.64 53.23 2.69
N GLU A 742 -12.74 53.87 3.87
CA GLU A 742 -13.93 54.66 4.23
C GLU A 742 -14.11 55.87 3.31
N ASN A 743 -15.32 56.03 2.77
CA ASN A 743 -15.67 57.11 1.85
C ASN A 743 -15.30 58.49 2.39
N SER A 744 -14.81 59.37 1.51
CA SER A 744 -14.52 60.76 1.87
C SER A 744 -15.76 61.52 2.33
N GLN A 745 -16.93 61.16 1.81
CA GLN A 745 -18.24 61.71 2.18
C GLN A 745 -18.91 61.00 3.37
N ALA A 746 -18.25 60.05 4.04
CA ALA A 746 -18.89 59.22 5.07
C ALA A 746 -19.35 60.02 6.29
N GLN A 747 -20.62 59.87 6.67
CA GLN A 747 -21.21 60.44 7.89
C GLN A 747 -21.78 59.34 8.81
N ARG A 748 -21.47 59.42 10.11
CA ARG A 748 -21.98 58.51 11.13
C ARG A 748 -23.15 59.17 11.87
N VAL A 749 -24.37 58.66 11.69
CA VAL A 749 -25.59 59.25 12.28
C VAL A 749 -26.43 58.19 12.99
N ALA A 750 -26.89 58.50 14.20
CA ALA A 750 -28.00 57.79 14.85
C ALA A 750 -29.24 58.68 14.76
N ALA A 751 -30.29 58.22 14.06
CA ALA A 751 -31.51 59.00 13.90
C ALA A 751 -32.28 59.11 15.22
N THR A 752 -32.76 60.32 15.54
CA THR A 752 -33.67 60.56 16.68
C THR A 752 -34.82 61.44 16.21
N GLY A 753 -36.06 60.94 16.30
CA GLY A 753 -37.27 61.64 15.87
C GLY A 753 -37.71 61.41 14.41
N LYS A 754 -38.78 62.09 13.98
CA LYS A 754 -39.39 61.93 12.64
C LYS A 754 -38.57 62.57 11.51
N LEU A 755 -37.79 63.60 11.82
CA LEU A 755 -36.84 64.26 10.92
C LEU A 755 -35.53 64.45 11.68
N THR A 756 -34.42 64.02 11.10
CA THR A 756 -33.08 64.28 11.61
C THR A 756 -32.29 65.01 10.53
N LEU A 757 -31.72 66.17 10.89
CA LEU A 757 -30.81 66.94 10.06
C LEU A 757 -29.37 66.61 10.43
N THR A 758 -28.59 66.10 9.49
CA THR A 758 -27.18 65.80 9.76
C THR A 758 -26.29 66.13 8.55
N PRO A 759 -25.16 66.82 8.79
CA PRO A 759 -24.76 67.51 10.02
C PRO A 759 -25.61 68.77 10.23
N LYS A 760 -25.75 69.27 11.46
CA LYS A 760 -26.46 70.55 11.70
C LYS A 760 -25.71 71.76 11.14
N THR A 761 -24.43 71.61 10.83
CA THR A 761 -23.60 72.62 10.17
C THR A 761 -22.87 71.92 9.03
N PHE A 762 -22.98 72.44 7.82
CA PHE A 762 -22.41 71.82 6.63
C PHE A 762 -21.72 72.89 5.76
N THR A 763 -20.63 72.53 5.09
CA THR A 763 -19.75 73.40 4.29
C THR A 763 -19.72 72.91 2.84
N PRO A 764 -20.56 73.45 1.93
CA PRO A 764 -20.63 72.99 0.54
C PRO A 764 -19.46 73.55 -0.30
N ASP A 765 -18.24 73.12 0.02
CA ASP A 765 -17.00 73.53 -0.65
C ASP A 765 -16.31 72.40 -1.43
N GLY A 766 -16.81 71.16 -1.33
CA GLY A 766 -16.37 70.00 -2.10
C GLY A 766 -15.10 69.35 -1.55
N ASP A 767 -14.80 69.57 -0.27
CA ASP A 767 -13.59 69.10 0.39
C ASP A 767 -13.73 67.74 1.10
N GLY A 768 -14.92 67.14 1.05
CA GLY A 768 -15.25 65.85 1.67
C GLY A 768 -15.91 65.98 3.03
N GLN A 769 -15.77 67.11 3.71
CA GLN A 769 -16.22 67.25 5.09
C GLN A 769 -17.51 68.04 5.14
N ASP A 770 -18.58 67.34 5.52
CA ASP A 770 -19.88 67.96 5.75
C ASP A 770 -20.37 68.78 4.53
N ASP A 771 -20.16 68.27 3.30
CA ASP A 771 -20.45 69.00 2.05
C ASP A 771 -21.94 69.20 1.75
N ALA A 772 -22.79 68.38 2.38
CA ALA A 772 -24.23 68.40 2.16
C ALA A 772 -24.99 68.15 3.46
N LEU A 773 -26.19 68.71 3.52
CA LEU A 773 -27.15 68.47 4.59
C LEU A 773 -28.06 67.30 4.22
N LEU A 774 -28.05 66.25 5.04
CA LEU A 774 -29.01 65.14 4.95
C LEU A 774 -30.26 65.43 5.78
N LEU A 775 -31.42 65.19 5.18
CA LEU A 775 -32.73 65.22 5.80
C LEU A 775 -33.26 63.78 5.85
N GLN A 776 -33.09 63.13 6.99
CA GLN A 776 -33.56 61.76 7.20
C GLN A 776 -34.94 61.75 7.85
N PHE A 777 -35.93 61.22 7.14
CA PHE A 777 -37.28 61.01 7.62
C PHE A 777 -37.45 59.59 8.15
N ASN A 778 -37.98 59.47 9.37
CA ASN A 778 -38.41 58.20 9.98
C ASN A 778 -39.87 58.33 10.42
N LEU A 779 -40.77 57.98 9.52
CA LEU A 779 -42.21 58.16 9.66
C LEU A 779 -42.88 56.87 10.15
N PRO A 780 -43.96 56.97 10.94
CA PRO A 780 -44.62 55.80 11.53
C PRO A 780 -45.26 54.86 10.50
N GLN A 781 -45.53 55.35 9.29
CA GLN A 781 -46.06 54.60 8.15
C GLN A 781 -45.68 55.30 6.84
N PRO A 782 -45.57 54.58 5.71
CA PRO A 782 -45.35 55.19 4.40
C PRO A 782 -46.59 55.98 3.93
N GLY A 783 -46.40 56.84 2.92
CA GLY A 783 -47.51 57.52 2.22
C GLY A 783 -47.75 58.97 2.66
N PHE A 784 -46.85 59.57 3.42
CA PHE A 784 -46.90 61.02 3.68
C PHE A 784 -46.44 61.78 2.44
N ALA A 785 -47.12 62.86 2.05
CA ALA A 785 -46.58 63.81 1.10
C ALA A 785 -45.83 64.92 1.86
N ALA A 786 -44.61 65.25 1.43
CA ALA A 786 -43.78 66.28 2.04
C ALA A 786 -43.51 67.42 1.07
N THR A 787 -43.63 68.65 1.56
CA THR A 787 -43.03 69.83 0.94
C THR A 787 -41.89 70.30 1.83
N VAL A 788 -40.67 70.32 1.30
CA VAL A 788 -39.47 70.73 2.02
C VAL A 788 -38.97 72.03 1.42
N THR A 789 -38.93 73.07 2.26
CA THR A 789 -38.55 74.42 1.86
C THR A 789 -37.50 74.96 2.81
N ILE A 790 -36.45 75.55 2.25
CA ILE A 790 -35.32 76.08 2.98
C ILE A 790 -35.37 77.60 2.92
N PHE A 791 -35.33 78.23 4.09
CA PHE A 791 -35.35 79.68 4.26
C PHE A 791 -34.07 80.16 4.93
N ASP A 792 -33.65 81.38 4.62
CA ASP A 792 -32.57 82.03 5.37
C ASP A 792 -33.07 82.57 6.73
N ALA A 793 -32.15 83.11 7.54
CA ALA A 793 -32.48 83.69 8.85
C ALA A 793 -33.50 84.85 8.81
N HIS A 794 -33.75 85.47 7.64
CA HIS A 794 -34.74 86.52 7.45
C HIS A 794 -36.08 85.99 6.90
N GLY A 795 -36.22 84.67 6.75
CA GLY A 795 -37.42 84.03 6.22
C GLY A 795 -37.57 84.13 4.70
N ARG A 796 -36.51 84.51 3.96
CA ARG A 796 -36.53 84.53 2.49
C ARG A 796 -36.33 83.12 1.95
N LEU A 797 -37.07 82.75 0.91
CA LEU A 797 -36.94 81.44 0.24
C LEU A 797 -35.55 81.31 -0.38
N VAL A 798 -34.86 80.22 -0.05
CA VAL A 798 -33.50 79.90 -0.55
C VAL A 798 -33.57 78.75 -1.55
N ARG A 799 -34.28 77.68 -1.18
CA ARG A 799 -34.40 76.46 -1.96
C ARG A 799 -35.74 75.79 -1.69
N LYS A 800 -36.46 75.41 -2.73
CA LYS A 800 -37.56 74.43 -2.61
C LYS A 800 -37.00 73.04 -2.90
N LEU A 801 -36.64 72.32 -1.84
CA LEU A 801 -35.94 71.04 -1.96
C LEU A 801 -36.85 69.90 -2.45
N ALA A 802 -38.10 69.88 -1.97
CA ALA A 802 -39.11 68.93 -2.39
C ALA A 802 -40.50 69.59 -2.40
N GLY A 803 -41.37 69.20 -3.32
CA GLY A 803 -42.70 69.77 -3.48
C GLY A 803 -43.76 68.69 -3.61
N ASN A 804 -44.57 68.49 -2.56
CA ASN A 804 -45.60 67.46 -2.50
C ASN A 804 -45.08 66.04 -2.84
N THR A 805 -43.87 65.72 -2.39
CA THR A 805 -43.17 64.47 -2.67
C THR A 805 -43.66 63.38 -1.74
N LEU A 806 -44.11 62.24 -2.27
CA LEU A 806 -44.50 61.09 -1.47
C LEU A 806 -43.28 60.47 -0.78
N LEU A 807 -43.34 60.31 0.54
CA LEU A 807 -42.31 59.73 1.39
C LEU A 807 -42.72 58.31 1.82
N GLY A 808 -41.72 57.43 1.89
CA GLY A 808 -41.83 56.12 2.54
C GLY A 808 -41.79 56.22 4.07
N ALA A 809 -41.80 55.06 4.74
CA ALA A 809 -41.57 55.01 6.19
C ALA A 809 -40.18 55.53 6.56
N GLU A 810 -39.19 55.26 5.71
CA GLU A 810 -37.86 55.86 5.76
C GLU A 810 -37.61 56.58 4.43
N THR A 811 -37.14 57.82 4.47
CA THR A 811 -36.79 58.58 3.26
C THR A 811 -35.62 59.50 3.55
N LEU A 812 -34.67 59.58 2.61
CA LEU A 812 -33.54 60.48 2.69
C LEU A 812 -33.64 61.52 1.58
N LEU A 813 -33.56 62.79 1.95
CA LEU A 813 -33.35 63.90 1.00
C LEU A 813 -32.02 64.59 1.34
N GLN A 814 -31.44 65.26 0.36
CA GLN A 814 -30.15 65.92 0.50
C GLN A 814 -30.23 67.35 -0.03
N TRP A 815 -29.67 68.30 0.71
CA TRP A 815 -29.43 69.66 0.23
C TRP A 815 -27.93 69.90 0.06
N ASP A 816 -27.53 70.24 -1.16
CA ASP A 816 -26.17 70.54 -1.63
C ASP A 816 -25.69 71.96 -1.29
N GLY A 817 -26.49 72.73 -0.54
CA GLY A 817 -26.16 74.13 -0.22
C GLY A 817 -26.37 75.10 -1.37
N LEU A 818 -27.01 74.70 -2.47
CA LEU A 818 -27.35 75.60 -3.57
C LEU A 818 -28.74 76.23 -3.41
N THR A 819 -28.92 77.42 -3.97
CA THR A 819 -30.22 78.10 -4.09
C THR A 819 -31.04 77.53 -5.25
N ASP A 820 -32.31 77.93 -5.38
CA ASP A 820 -33.13 77.62 -6.58
C ASP A 820 -32.51 78.16 -7.88
N SER A 821 -31.72 79.24 -7.82
CA SER A 821 -30.98 79.78 -8.98
C SER A 821 -29.65 79.07 -9.27
N GLY A 822 -29.29 78.06 -8.46
CA GLY A 822 -28.05 77.29 -8.60
C GLY A 822 -26.80 77.97 -8.05
N GLY A 823 -26.91 79.13 -7.40
CA GLY A 823 -25.80 79.78 -6.70
C GLY A 823 -25.56 79.16 -5.32
N LYS A 824 -24.36 79.35 -4.73
CA LYS A 824 -24.10 78.94 -3.34
C LYS A 824 -25.00 79.74 -2.38
N ALA A 825 -25.60 79.05 -1.41
CA ALA A 825 -26.22 79.70 -0.26
C ALA A 825 -25.15 80.46 0.53
N ALA A 826 -25.52 81.64 1.07
CA ALA A 826 -24.62 82.42 1.90
C ALA A 826 -24.27 81.70 3.20
N VAL A 827 -23.12 82.00 3.80
CA VAL A 827 -22.80 81.50 5.15
C VAL A 827 -23.80 82.07 6.15
N GLY A 828 -24.42 81.22 6.98
CA GLY A 828 -25.40 81.65 7.97
C GLY A 828 -26.37 80.58 8.44
N TYR A 829 -27.35 80.99 9.24
CA TYR A 829 -28.42 80.12 9.74
C TYR A 829 -29.55 79.97 8.72
N TYR A 830 -30.04 78.75 8.59
CA TYR A 830 -31.12 78.35 7.70
C TYR A 830 -32.19 77.59 8.46
N VAL A 831 -33.43 77.78 8.04
CA VAL A 831 -34.59 77.05 8.54
C VAL A 831 -35.02 76.05 7.50
N VAL A 832 -35.04 74.77 7.87
CA VAL A 832 -35.65 73.69 7.08
C VAL A 832 -37.09 73.54 7.55
N LEU A 833 -38.02 73.98 6.72
CA LEU A 833 -39.46 73.84 6.95
C LEU A 833 -39.98 72.64 6.15
N VAL A 834 -40.53 71.66 6.86
CA VAL A 834 -41.19 70.51 6.24
C VAL A 834 -42.67 70.51 6.57
N GLU A 835 -43.50 70.50 5.54
CA GLU A 835 -44.94 70.29 5.66
C GLU A 835 -45.25 68.84 5.26
N LEU A 836 -45.61 68.01 6.23
CA LEU A 836 -46.04 66.63 6.04
C LEU A 836 -47.57 66.56 5.97
N PHE A 837 -48.08 65.84 4.98
CA PHE A 837 -49.50 65.59 4.77
C PHE A 837 -49.73 64.08 4.73
N ASN A 838 -50.58 63.54 5.60
CA ASN A 838 -50.98 62.14 5.51
C ASN A 838 -52.22 61.96 4.61
N LEU A 839 -52.49 60.71 4.22
CA LEU A 839 -53.61 60.36 3.34
C LEU A 839 -55.00 60.63 3.96
N GLN A 840 -55.06 60.89 5.27
CA GLN A 840 -56.28 61.23 6.02
C GLN A 840 -56.50 62.75 6.15
N GLY A 841 -55.71 63.58 5.44
CA GLY A 841 -55.82 65.04 5.45
C GLY A 841 -55.17 65.73 6.64
N GLY A 842 -54.48 64.99 7.51
CA GLY A 842 -53.71 65.54 8.61
C GLY A 842 -52.43 66.21 8.13
N ARG A 843 -52.22 67.46 8.54
CA ARG A 843 -51.03 68.27 8.25
C ARG A 843 -50.18 68.41 9.52
N GLU A 844 -48.90 68.09 9.41
CA GLU A 844 -47.89 68.30 10.44
C GLU A 844 -46.78 69.18 9.87
N VAL A 845 -46.29 70.15 10.66
CA VAL A 845 -45.19 71.03 10.25
C VAL A 845 -44.00 70.75 11.14
N LEU A 846 -42.90 70.29 10.55
CA LEU A 846 -41.61 70.14 11.21
C LEU A 846 -40.74 71.33 10.84
N LYS A 847 -40.08 71.90 11.83
CA LYS A 847 -39.17 73.03 11.66
C LYS A 847 -37.86 72.73 12.37
N GLU A 848 -36.81 72.58 11.58
CA GLU A 848 -35.46 72.35 12.06
C GLU A 848 -34.53 73.46 11.57
N THR A 849 -33.38 73.61 12.22
CA THR A 849 -32.38 74.61 11.85
C THR A 849 -31.08 73.94 11.42
N ALA A 850 -30.50 74.43 10.33
CA ALA A 850 -29.18 74.06 9.85
C ALA A 850 -28.32 75.32 9.65
N VAL A 851 -27.01 75.14 9.54
CA VAL A 851 -26.05 76.22 9.29
C VAL A 851 -25.26 75.88 8.03
N VAL A 852 -25.21 76.83 7.09
CA VAL A 852 -24.23 76.78 5.99
C VAL A 852 -22.97 77.48 6.52
N GLY A 853 -21.89 76.72 6.67
CA GLY A 853 -20.58 77.22 7.06
C GLY A 853 -19.77 77.71 5.87
N GLY A 854 -18.65 78.39 6.16
CA GLY A 854 -17.60 78.67 5.18
C GLY A 854 -16.24 78.52 5.83
N ARG A 855 -15.30 77.89 5.13
CA ARG A 855 -13.88 77.90 5.51
C ARG A 855 -13.28 79.23 5.04
N PHE A 856 -12.64 79.96 5.96
CA PHE A 856 -11.98 81.25 5.71
C PHE A 856 -10.47 81.09 5.55
#